data_AF-A0A947AEB6-F1
#
_entry.id   AF-A0A947AEB6-F1
#
_cell.length_a   1.000
_cell.length_b   1.000
_cell.length_c   1.000
_cell.angle_alpha   90.00
_cell.angle_beta   90.00
_cell.angle_gamma   90.00
#
_symmetry.space_group_name_H-M   'P 1'
#
loop_
_entity.id
_entity.type
_entity.pdbx_description
1 polymer ?
#
loop_
_entity_poly.entity_id
_entity_poly.type
_entity_poly.pdbx_seq_one_letter_code
_entity_poly.pdbx_strand_id
1 'polypeptide(L)'
;MEKIVYKIINSKRNKWIVTLIVLFSMGAAVMMIPTKLVLARMLPGKSANTMSIYVDTATNASIKETQSVTTCIVNYLKQEREITDMEVYLGQGAPLDYAGLVKGSSLKRMKNQAEIVLNFTNKNDRDEPTYMMAHRLRPLIQGECGSIVPHTSIKFTEMPAGPPTLATIVVELYNPDEKALRKIAAQIADILEDTDGLVDIDVMQDDIYTKYNLVPDKEKIILSGLNVEQVNQIIYLAFKGMPIAEKNTKNQQDQIPIFLRLNEETRHVEADTESSLLSKLVSLELMNDKGMMVPISEVVEIKSAKSSPTIFRKNLKNMVTITAECDMVSQVYPLLEAREKMLEVLKADYNMSKVPGINTYMFDLIAVDKKTGDKILIRWDGEMKVSLDTFRDLGGAFIAALVLMFLLMVVYYKSFALSGIVLVGSFLSIIGVIVGHWVTDKIALYATDTHFFLTATSLIGFISLMGISARSSLLLIDFSKSLIAHEGMEKKRAIAVATATRAKPIMLTAIAIILGSLLLATDPIFGGLGIALIFGSIAATLVSLYFIPVLMDNAKALMPNEHEFEDQGRSGTWCILTDNIKSMFPKGEDKKSKAHHNDTLLYEDYECEDDTRTTWCRLIDNVKSFFPDEKEKKSDVKKLPEDDVPLQHEEDTPEAENKVMLSTKLTESIKALPSLKIDTKVYKKNKMLWNEMIDKVKAFLNLKTEDEIDHAYEKAKAERDFINLHNTGNKQFQKKDLDKAIESYEKALKIKEDKGTSFKLELAKVQKEKEEKKQKQKEDKTHEEKPKKDDSKDKSDTKKEKKSKKKKDDKE
;
A
#
# COMPACT_ATOMS: atom_id res chain seq x y z
N MET A 1 -28.27 -17.00 33.38
CA MET A 1 -27.07 -16.13 33.40
C MET A 1 -26.73 -15.64 34.79
N GLU A 2 -27.62 -14.93 35.49
CA GLU A 2 -27.35 -14.37 36.83
C GLU A 2 -26.74 -15.38 37.82
N LYS A 3 -27.43 -16.51 38.06
CA LYS A 3 -26.95 -17.58 38.96
C LYS A 3 -25.56 -18.13 38.58
N ILE A 4 -25.25 -18.18 37.29
CA ILE A 4 -23.99 -18.72 36.76
C ILE A 4 -22.86 -17.72 37.07
N VAL A 5 -23.05 -16.46 36.71
CA VAL A 5 -22.06 -15.39 36.92
C VAL A 5 -21.83 -15.17 38.40
N TYR A 6 -22.89 -15.17 39.22
CA TYR A 6 -22.76 -15.06 40.68
C TYR A 6 -21.96 -16.23 41.27
N LYS A 7 -22.19 -17.47 40.82
CA LYS A 7 -21.41 -18.65 41.25
C LYS A 7 -19.93 -18.56 40.86
N ILE A 8 -19.63 -17.98 39.70
CA ILE A 8 -18.25 -17.76 39.23
C ILE A 8 -17.57 -16.71 40.12
N ILE A 9 -18.22 -15.57 40.36
CA ILE A 9 -17.65 -14.45 41.11
C ILE A 9 -17.55 -14.76 42.62
N ASN A 10 -18.47 -15.55 43.17
CA ASN A 10 -18.45 -15.81 44.61
C ASN A 10 -17.30 -16.75 45.05
N SER A 11 -16.83 -17.63 44.17
CA SER A 11 -15.76 -18.59 44.47
C SER A 11 -14.41 -18.14 43.91
N LYS A 12 -13.39 -18.02 44.77
CA LYS A 12 -11.99 -17.73 44.34
C LYS A 12 -11.47 -18.77 43.34
N ARG A 13 -11.81 -20.05 43.54
CA ARG A 13 -11.42 -21.14 42.63
C ARG A 13 -12.03 -20.97 41.24
N ASN A 14 -13.32 -20.62 41.15
CA ASN A 14 -14.01 -20.47 39.87
C ASN A 14 -13.49 -19.26 39.08
N LYS A 15 -13.23 -18.13 39.75
CA LYS A 15 -12.56 -16.98 39.12
C LYS A 15 -11.23 -17.37 38.53
N TRP A 16 -10.40 -18.06 39.32
CA TRP A 16 -9.06 -18.45 38.88
C TRP A 16 -9.10 -19.43 37.71
N ILE A 17 -10.06 -20.36 37.69
CA ILE A 17 -10.30 -21.25 36.54
C ILE A 17 -10.65 -20.45 35.28
N VAL A 18 -11.59 -19.50 35.37
CA VAL A 18 -11.97 -18.67 34.21
C VAL A 18 -10.79 -17.85 33.70
N THR A 19 -10.00 -17.24 34.60
CA THR A 19 -8.79 -16.50 34.23
C THR A 19 -7.74 -17.39 33.58
N LEU A 20 -7.52 -18.60 34.10
CA LEU A 20 -6.60 -19.57 33.50
C LEU A 20 -7.05 -20.03 32.13
N ILE A 21 -8.34 -20.32 31.94
CA ILE A 21 -8.88 -20.72 30.64
C ILE A 21 -8.61 -19.61 29.61
N VAL A 22 -8.89 -18.36 29.95
CA VAL A 22 -8.67 -17.22 29.04
C VAL A 22 -7.18 -17.02 28.73
N LEU A 23 -6.31 -17.07 29.74
CA LEU A 23 -4.87 -16.95 29.56
C LEU A 23 -4.29 -18.09 28.73
N PHE A 24 -4.74 -19.32 28.98
CA PHE A 24 -4.35 -20.50 28.20
C PHE A 24 -4.82 -20.38 26.76
N SER A 25 -6.08 -20.01 26.51
CA SER A 25 -6.61 -19.79 25.16
C SER A 25 -5.86 -18.69 24.43
N MET A 26 -5.47 -17.60 25.13
CA MET A 26 -4.65 -16.54 24.55
C MET A 26 -3.26 -17.03 24.19
N GLY A 27 -2.58 -17.73 25.11
CA GLY A 27 -1.25 -18.29 24.86
C GLY A 27 -1.25 -19.32 23.72
N ALA A 28 -2.26 -20.19 23.69
CA ALA A 28 -2.45 -21.18 22.62
C ALA A 28 -2.69 -20.50 21.27
N ALA A 29 -3.57 -19.50 21.21
CA ALA A 29 -3.84 -18.75 19.98
C ALA A 29 -2.57 -18.05 19.45
N VAL A 30 -1.81 -17.36 20.32
CA VAL A 30 -0.57 -16.68 19.90
C VAL A 30 0.48 -17.69 19.42
N MET A 31 0.58 -18.87 20.04
CA MET A 31 1.51 -19.93 19.64
C MET A 31 1.16 -20.58 18.29
N MET A 32 -0.07 -20.44 17.77
CA MET A 32 -0.44 -20.99 16.46
C MET A 32 0.30 -20.32 15.28
N ILE A 33 0.71 -19.06 15.43
CA ILE A 33 1.42 -18.32 14.38
C ILE A 33 2.85 -18.86 14.16
N PRO A 34 3.75 -18.91 15.18
CA PRO A 34 5.11 -19.40 14.99
C PRO A 34 5.17 -20.89 14.68
N THR A 35 4.19 -21.68 15.12
CA THR A 35 4.10 -23.12 14.81
C THR A 35 3.60 -23.41 13.39
N LYS A 36 3.34 -22.38 12.57
CA LYS A 36 2.78 -22.48 11.22
C LYS A 36 1.42 -23.20 11.17
N LEU A 37 0.71 -23.28 12.30
CA LEU A 37 -0.67 -23.81 12.34
C LEU A 37 -1.64 -22.83 11.70
N VAL A 38 -1.38 -21.53 11.80
CA VAL A 38 -2.07 -20.47 11.07
C VAL A 38 -1.06 -19.76 10.19
N LEU A 39 -1.25 -19.85 8.89
CA LEU A 39 -0.43 -19.15 7.90
C LEU A 39 -0.98 -17.74 7.70
N ALA A 40 -0.10 -16.75 7.60
CA ALA A 40 -0.48 -15.35 7.34
C ALA A 40 -0.03 -14.94 5.95
N ARG A 41 -0.83 -14.17 5.20
CA ARG A 41 -0.49 -13.63 3.86
C ARG A 41 -1.06 -12.22 3.72
N MET A 42 -0.57 -11.36 2.83
CA MET A 42 -1.17 -10.02 2.66
C MET A 42 -2.54 -10.14 2.00
N LEU A 43 -2.57 -10.75 0.83
CA LEU A 43 -3.76 -11.02 0.04
C LEU A 43 -3.83 -12.52 -0.28
N PRO A 44 -5.03 -13.10 -0.34
CA PRO A 44 -5.18 -14.49 -0.74
C PRO A 44 -5.02 -14.63 -2.26
N GLY A 45 -4.80 -15.87 -2.71
CA GLY A 45 -4.92 -16.21 -4.12
C GLY A 45 -6.34 -15.96 -4.62
N LYS A 46 -6.48 -15.58 -5.90
CA LYS A 46 -7.78 -15.28 -6.52
C LYS A 46 -8.03 -16.24 -7.66
N SER A 47 -9.17 -16.94 -7.63
CA SER A 47 -9.67 -17.64 -8.80
C SER A 47 -10.15 -16.61 -9.83
N ALA A 48 -9.39 -16.48 -10.92
CA ALA A 48 -9.64 -15.54 -12.01
C ALA A 48 -10.01 -16.28 -13.29
N ASN A 49 -10.81 -15.65 -14.16
CA ASN A 49 -11.21 -16.23 -15.44
C ASN A 49 -10.11 -16.11 -16.51
N THR A 50 -9.01 -15.40 -16.22
CA THR A 50 -7.84 -15.35 -17.12
C THR A 50 -6.55 -15.47 -16.32
N MET A 51 -5.50 -15.93 -17.02
CA MET A 51 -4.11 -16.03 -16.55
C MET A 51 -3.20 -15.89 -17.77
N SER A 52 -1.98 -15.38 -17.58
CA SER A 52 -0.98 -15.38 -18.65
C SER A 52 0.19 -16.30 -18.31
N ILE A 53 0.83 -16.89 -19.31
CA ILE A 53 2.13 -17.56 -19.20
C ILE A 53 3.13 -16.75 -20.00
N TYR A 54 4.20 -16.31 -19.33
CA TYR A 54 5.30 -15.62 -19.99
C TYR A 54 6.41 -16.60 -20.32
N VAL A 55 6.89 -16.53 -21.54
CA VAL A 55 8.01 -17.34 -22.02
C VAL A 55 9.11 -16.38 -22.44
N ASP A 56 10.29 -16.52 -21.85
CA ASP A 56 11.49 -15.82 -22.24
C ASP A 56 12.57 -16.88 -22.51
N THR A 57 12.91 -17.09 -23.79
CA THR A 57 14.02 -17.96 -24.21
C THR A 57 15.33 -17.16 -24.23
N ALA A 58 16.46 -17.85 -24.44
CA ALA A 58 17.78 -17.20 -24.57
C ALA A 58 17.74 -15.98 -25.50
N THR A 59 18.47 -14.91 -25.17
CA THR A 59 18.34 -13.61 -25.85
C THR A 59 18.65 -13.64 -27.36
N ASN A 60 19.48 -14.58 -27.80
CA ASN A 60 19.81 -14.80 -29.21
C ASN A 60 18.88 -15.80 -29.92
N ALA A 61 17.90 -16.38 -29.23
CA ALA A 61 16.98 -17.34 -29.81
C ALA A 61 16.15 -16.71 -30.93
N SER A 62 15.90 -17.52 -31.96
CA SER A 62 15.02 -17.19 -33.07
C SER A 62 13.55 -17.22 -32.65
N ILE A 63 12.72 -16.56 -33.44
CA ILE A 63 11.26 -16.62 -33.25
C ILE A 63 10.72 -18.05 -33.42
N LYS A 64 11.40 -18.90 -34.22
CA LYS A 64 11.03 -20.31 -34.43
C LYS A 64 11.33 -21.17 -33.19
N GLU A 65 12.44 -20.92 -32.52
CA GLU A 65 12.77 -21.59 -31.25
C GLU A 65 11.77 -21.20 -30.15
N THR A 66 11.46 -19.91 -30.04
CA THR A 66 10.40 -19.41 -29.13
C THR A 66 9.02 -20.01 -29.47
N GLN A 67 8.70 -20.12 -30.77
CA GLN A 67 7.49 -20.79 -31.24
C GLN A 67 7.47 -22.28 -30.85
N SER A 68 8.62 -22.96 -30.85
CA SER A 68 8.70 -24.38 -30.50
C SER A 68 8.37 -24.61 -29.02
N VAL A 69 8.91 -23.78 -28.13
CA VAL A 69 8.59 -23.78 -26.69
C VAL A 69 7.10 -23.50 -26.46
N THR A 70 6.59 -22.41 -27.03
CA THR A 70 5.16 -22.03 -26.86
C THR A 70 4.20 -23.07 -27.43
N THR A 71 4.55 -23.71 -28.56
CA THR A 71 3.74 -24.79 -29.13
C THR A 71 3.70 -26.01 -28.20
N CYS A 72 4.82 -26.35 -27.55
CA CYS A 72 4.84 -27.40 -26.51
C CYS A 72 3.86 -27.06 -25.37
N ILE A 73 3.94 -25.83 -24.84
CA ILE A 73 3.06 -25.37 -23.75
C ILE A 73 1.58 -25.47 -24.17
N VAL A 74 1.23 -24.93 -25.34
CA VAL A 74 -0.15 -24.96 -25.86
C VAL A 74 -0.66 -26.40 -26.04
N ASN A 75 0.17 -27.33 -26.49
CA ASN A 75 -0.22 -28.73 -26.66
C ASN A 75 -0.51 -29.43 -25.32
N TYR A 76 0.18 -29.02 -24.25
CA TYR A 76 -0.12 -29.48 -22.90
C TYR A 76 -1.45 -28.90 -22.41
N LEU A 77 -1.61 -27.58 -22.54
CA LEU A 77 -2.80 -26.85 -22.06
C LEU A 77 -4.09 -27.23 -22.79
N LYS A 78 -4.02 -27.68 -24.06
CA LYS A 78 -5.19 -28.21 -24.79
C LYS A 78 -5.87 -29.41 -24.12
N GLN A 79 -5.16 -30.09 -23.21
CA GLN A 79 -5.70 -31.25 -22.50
C GLN A 79 -6.53 -30.83 -21.27
N GLU A 80 -6.43 -29.58 -20.84
CA GLU A 80 -7.15 -29.04 -19.70
C GLU A 80 -8.57 -28.64 -20.08
N ARG A 81 -9.55 -29.28 -19.45
CA ARG A 81 -10.98 -29.07 -19.73
C ARG A 81 -11.45 -27.65 -19.40
N GLU A 82 -10.83 -27.01 -18.41
CA GLU A 82 -11.26 -25.70 -17.91
C GLU A 82 -10.76 -24.52 -18.75
N ILE A 83 -9.82 -24.76 -19.69
CA ILE A 83 -9.31 -23.74 -20.62
C ILE A 83 -10.23 -23.69 -21.84
N THR A 84 -10.90 -22.57 -22.06
CA THR A 84 -11.82 -22.38 -23.18
C THR A 84 -11.09 -21.88 -24.42
N ASP A 85 -10.22 -20.89 -24.24
CA ASP A 85 -9.53 -20.19 -25.32
C ASP A 85 -8.10 -19.85 -24.91
N MET A 86 -7.21 -19.82 -25.90
CA MET A 86 -5.82 -19.44 -25.71
C MET A 86 -5.38 -18.52 -26.83
N GLU A 87 -4.69 -17.44 -26.46
CA GLU A 87 -4.11 -16.48 -27.40
C GLU A 87 -2.59 -16.48 -27.22
N VAL A 88 -1.86 -16.65 -28.32
CA VAL A 88 -0.40 -16.67 -28.29
C VAL A 88 0.15 -15.43 -28.99
N TYR A 89 0.90 -14.63 -28.24
CA TYR A 89 1.61 -13.46 -28.69
C TYR A 89 3.10 -13.81 -28.82
N LEU A 90 3.57 -14.05 -30.06
CA LEU A 90 4.96 -14.41 -30.35
C LEU A 90 5.78 -13.17 -30.69
N GLY A 91 6.91 -12.98 -30.01
CA GLY A 91 7.81 -11.83 -30.21
C GLY A 91 7.27 -10.50 -29.65
N GLN A 92 6.14 -10.54 -28.96
CA GLN A 92 5.44 -9.38 -28.41
C GLN A 92 4.61 -9.77 -27.19
N GLY A 93 4.28 -8.80 -26.33
CA GLY A 93 3.29 -8.99 -25.26
C GLY A 93 1.85 -8.90 -25.75
N ALA A 94 0.93 -9.36 -24.91
CA ALA A 94 -0.52 -9.22 -25.12
C ALA A 94 -0.97 -7.74 -25.02
N PRO A 95 -2.15 -7.39 -25.55
CA PRO A 95 -2.78 -6.10 -25.28
C PRO A 95 -2.83 -5.82 -23.77
N LEU A 96 -2.51 -4.58 -23.39
CA LEU A 96 -2.32 -4.24 -21.98
C LEU A 96 -3.64 -4.30 -21.22
N ASP A 97 -3.75 -5.30 -20.36
CA ASP A 97 -4.68 -5.29 -19.25
C ASP A 97 -4.02 -4.66 -18.01
N TYR A 98 -4.76 -4.60 -16.91
CA TYR A 98 -4.27 -3.97 -15.68
C TYR A 98 -3.05 -4.70 -15.08
N ALA A 99 -2.96 -6.03 -15.21
CA ALA A 99 -1.85 -6.81 -14.68
C ALA A 99 -0.61 -6.68 -15.58
N GLY A 100 -0.77 -6.80 -16.89
CA GLY A 100 0.27 -6.68 -17.91
C GLY A 100 0.92 -5.29 -17.94
N LEU A 101 0.20 -4.24 -17.54
CA LEU A 101 0.77 -2.90 -17.37
C LEU A 101 1.93 -2.87 -16.37
N VAL A 102 1.83 -3.63 -15.26
CA VAL A 102 2.83 -3.63 -14.19
C VAL A 102 3.78 -4.82 -14.28
N LYS A 103 3.32 -5.97 -14.77
CA LYS A 103 4.13 -7.18 -14.94
C LYS A 103 5.00 -7.19 -16.21
N GLY A 104 4.95 -6.13 -16.99
CA GLY A 104 5.92 -5.88 -18.07
C GLY A 104 5.52 -6.46 -19.43
N SER A 105 4.25 -6.78 -19.68
CA SER A 105 3.77 -7.17 -21.03
C SER A 105 4.13 -6.12 -22.08
N SER A 106 4.09 -4.83 -21.73
CA SER A 106 4.47 -3.73 -22.63
C SER A 106 5.94 -3.74 -23.06
N LEU A 107 6.81 -4.34 -22.24
CA LEU A 107 8.25 -4.44 -22.46
C LEU A 107 8.60 -5.65 -23.34
N LYS A 108 7.69 -6.62 -23.51
CA LYS A 108 7.90 -7.78 -24.35
C LYS A 108 7.80 -7.41 -25.82
N ARG A 109 8.95 -7.27 -26.49
CA ARG A 109 9.06 -6.83 -27.90
C ARG A 109 10.18 -7.54 -28.66
N MET A 110 10.79 -8.55 -28.07
CA MET A 110 11.93 -9.27 -28.64
C MET A 110 11.52 -10.65 -29.14
N LYS A 111 12.23 -11.15 -30.16
CA LYS A 111 11.93 -12.43 -30.83
C LYS A 111 12.00 -13.65 -29.91
N ASN A 112 12.79 -13.54 -28.85
CA ASN A 112 12.98 -14.59 -27.85
C ASN A 112 11.87 -14.62 -26.78
N GLN A 113 10.88 -13.73 -26.88
CA GLN A 113 9.82 -13.57 -25.88
C GLN A 113 8.46 -13.96 -26.45
N ALA A 114 7.60 -14.49 -25.60
CA ALA A 114 6.20 -14.72 -25.90
C ALA A 114 5.33 -14.57 -24.65
N GLU A 115 4.05 -14.32 -24.90
CA GLU A 115 3.00 -14.30 -23.90
C GLU A 115 1.83 -15.16 -24.38
N ILE A 116 1.37 -16.07 -23.54
CA ILE A 116 0.21 -16.91 -23.79
C ILE A 116 -0.88 -16.47 -22.82
N VAL A 117 -1.98 -15.92 -23.32
CA VAL A 117 -3.15 -15.54 -22.51
C VAL A 117 -4.14 -16.70 -22.51
N LEU A 118 -4.52 -17.15 -21.33
CA LEU A 118 -5.45 -18.25 -21.10
C LEU A 118 -6.78 -17.69 -20.61
N ASN A 119 -7.87 -18.11 -21.24
CA ASN A 119 -9.23 -17.89 -20.77
C ASN A 119 -9.80 -19.19 -20.21
N PHE A 120 -10.43 -19.09 -19.03
CA PHE A 120 -11.01 -20.22 -18.33
C PHE A 120 -12.53 -20.14 -18.34
N THR A 121 -13.17 -21.28 -18.08
CA THR A 121 -14.57 -21.36 -17.68
C THR A 121 -14.86 -20.46 -16.46
N ASN A 122 -16.13 -20.12 -16.24
CA ASN A 122 -16.49 -19.19 -15.18
C ASN A 122 -16.02 -19.70 -13.82
N LYS A 123 -15.34 -18.85 -13.03
CA LYS A 123 -14.82 -19.17 -11.69
C LYS A 123 -15.83 -19.81 -10.72
N ASN A 124 -17.13 -19.59 -10.91
CA ASN A 124 -18.17 -20.15 -10.04
C ASN A 124 -18.62 -21.56 -10.47
N ASP A 125 -18.34 -21.96 -11.72
CA ASP A 125 -18.71 -23.25 -12.30
C ASP A 125 -17.53 -24.25 -12.28
N ARG A 126 -16.38 -23.82 -11.75
CA ARG A 126 -15.14 -24.60 -11.70
C ARG A 126 -14.96 -25.29 -10.36
N ASP A 127 -14.57 -26.57 -10.41
CA ASP A 127 -14.20 -27.35 -9.23
C ASP A 127 -12.81 -26.95 -8.71
N GLU A 128 -11.85 -26.70 -9.60
CA GLU A 128 -10.47 -26.30 -9.27
C GLU A 128 -10.29 -24.77 -9.42
N PRO A 129 -9.75 -24.05 -8.42
CA PRO A 129 -9.37 -22.65 -8.56
C PRO A 129 -8.16 -22.46 -9.50
N THR A 130 -8.09 -21.31 -10.20
CA THR A 130 -7.00 -21.06 -11.17
C THR A 130 -5.59 -21.12 -10.57
N TYR A 131 -5.40 -20.67 -9.33
CA TYR A 131 -4.09 -20.70 -8.66
C TYR A 131 -3.64 -22.14 -8.33
N MET A 132 -4.58 -23.06 -8.08
CA MET A 132 -4.30 -24.49 -7.91
C MET A 132 -3.91 -25.14 -9.24
N MET A 133 -4.61 -24.76 -10.33
CA MET A 133 -4.23 -25.19 -11.67
C MET A 133 -2.80 -24.75 -12.01
N ALA A 134 -2.43 -23.49 -11.71
CA ALA A 134 -1.06 -23.02 -11.92
C ALA A 134 -0.06 -23.84 -11.11
N HIS A 135 -0.32 -24.06 -9.83
CA HIS A 135 0.52 -24.92 -8.97
C HIS A 135 0.72 -26.33 -9.57
N ARG A 136 -0.34 -26.96 -10.07
CA ARG A 136 -0.30 -28.29 -10.68
C ARG A 136 0.40 -28.31 -12.04
N LEU A 137 0.11 -27.33 -12.91
CA LEU A 137 0.58 -27.28 -14.29
C LEU A 137 2.03 -26.81 -14.42
N ARG A 138 2.47 -25.93 -13.52
CA ARG A 138 3.81 -25.33 -13.54
C ARG A 138 4.94 -26.36 -13.64
N PRO A 139 5.09 -27.35 -12.74
CA PRO A 139 6.20 -28.29 -12.80
C PRO A 139 6.15 -29.18 -14.04
N LEU A 140 4.94 -29.52 -14.53
CA LEU A 140 4.74 -30.36 -15.71
C LEU A 140 5.20 -29.63 -16.97
N ILE A 141 4.79 -28.37 -17.12
CA ILE A 141 5.16 -27.54 -18.28
C ILE A 141 6.64 -27.15 -18.23
N GLN A 142 7.17 -26.80 -17.06
CA GLN A 142 8.59 -26.46 -16.91
C GLN A 142 9.50 -27.66 -17.23
N GLY A 143 9.14 -28.87 -16.76
CA GLY A 143 9.90 -30.09 -17.03
C GLY A 143 9.91 -30.51 -18.50
N GLU A 144 8.78 -30.45 -19.18
CA GLU A 144 8.66 -30.92 -20.57
C GLU A 144 9.07 -29.87 -21.61
N CYS A 145 8.70 -28.60 -21.41
CA CYS A 145 8.88 -27.56 -22.41
C CYS A 145 10.12 -26.67 -22.14
N GLY A 146 10.57 -26.57 -20.89
CA GLY A 146 11.69 -25.69 -20.50
C GLY A 146 13.04 -26.11 -21.08
N SER A 147 13.22 -27.41 -21.39
CA SER A 147 14.48 -27.94 -21.93
C SER A 147 14.59 -27.88 -23.46
N ILE A 148 13.54 -27.46 -24.17
CA ILE A 148 13.54 -27.41 -25.65
C ILE A 148 14.58 -26.41 -26.15
N VAL A 149 14.68 -25.26 -25.48
CA VAL A 149 15.70 -24.23 -25.74
C VAL A 149 16.45 -23.99 -24.43
N PRO A 150 17.79 -24.08 -24.41
CA PRO A 150 18.56 -23.78 -23.20
C PRO A 150 18.27 -22.37 -22.66
N HIS A 151 18.33 -22.20 -21.34
CA HIS A 151 18.06 -20.93 -20.66
C HIS A 151 16.64 -20.37 -20.93
N THR A 152 15.64 -21.25 -21.02
CA THR A 152 14.23 -20.82 -21.10
C THR A 152 13.65 -20.60 -19.71
N SER A 153 13.04 -19.43 -19.49
CA SER A 153 12.21 -19.11 -18.33
C SER A 153 10.74 -19.15 -18.72
N ILE A 154 9.95 -19.97 -18.02
CA ILE A 154 8.49 -20.09 -18.17
C ILE A 154 7.86 -19.67 -16.85
N LYS A 155 7.08 -18.59 -16.86
CA LYS A 155 6.51 -17.95 -15.67
C LYS A 155 4.99 -17.93 -15.74
N PHE A 156 4.33 -18.30 -14.65
CA PHE A 156 2.87 -18.28 -14.55
C PHE A 156 2.42 -16.96 -13.91
N THR A 157 1.72 -16.14 -14.69
CA THR A 157 1.28 -14.81 -14.30
C THR A 157 -0.21 -14.84 -13.96
N GLU A 158 -0.48 -14.92 -12.66
CA GLU A 158 -1.84 -14.84 -12.12
C GLU A 158 -2.36 -13.41 -12.02
N MET A 159 -3.68 -13.25 -12.17
CA MET A 159 -4.35 -11.99 -11.86
C MET A 159 -4.34 -11.75 -10.33
N PRO A 160 -3.77 -10.64 -9.85
CA PRO A 160 -3.70 -10.38 -8.42
C PRO A 160 -5.08 -10.07 -7.82
N ALA A 161 -5.23 -10.34 -6.53
CA ALA A 161 -6.41 -9.95 -5.76
C ALA A 161 -6.43 -8.45 -5.40
N GLY A 162 -5.29 -7.77 -5.50
CA GLY A 162 -5.11 -6.36 -5.17
C GLY A 162 -4.32 -5.62 -6.25
N PRO A 163 -3.70 -4.47 -5.92
CA PRO A 163 -2.93 -3.70 -6.89
C PRO A 163 -1.77 -4.56 -7.43
N PRO A 164 -1.56 -4.58 -8.75
CA PRO A 164 -0.54 -5.40 -9.36
C PRO A 164 0.85 -4.92 -8.94
N THR A 165 1.73 -5.87 -8.73
CA THR A 165 3.17 -5.68 -8.54
C THR A 165 3.91 -6.52 -9.57
N LEU A 166 5.21 -6.29 -9.73
CA LEU A 166 6.02 -6.99 -10.73
C LEU A 166 6.07 -8.51 -10.46
N ALA A 167 6.25 -8.91 -9.20
CA ALA A 167 6.20 -10.28 -8.70
C ALA A 167 5.98 -10.28 -7.18
N THR A 168 5.69 -11.44 -6.58
CA THR A 168 5.53 -11.58 -5.12
C THR A 168 6.79 -11.10 -4.37
N ILE A 169 7.97 -11.51 -4.83
CA ILE A 169 9.27 -11.09 -4.33
C ILE A 169 10.08 -10.48 -5.48
N VAL A 170 10.63 -9.30 -5.24
CA VAL A 170 11.53 -8.63 -6.18
C VAL A 170 12.80 -8.24 -5.44
N VAL A 171 13.94 -8.58 -6.02
CA VAL A 171 15.26 -8.14 -5.55
C VAL A 171 15.84 -7.18 -6.57
N GLU A 172 15.95 -5.91 -6.20
CA GLU A 172 16.58 -4.87 -7.00
C GLU A 172 18.03 -4.68 -6.57
N LEU A 173 18.94 -4.73 -7.54
CA LEU A 173 20.37 -4.54 -7.34
C LEU A 173 20.79 -3.22 -7.97
N TYR A 174 21.46 -2.35 -7.22
CA TYR A 174 21.93 -1.05 -7.73
C TYR A 174 23.44 -0.89 -7.61
N ASN A 175 24.10 -0.63 -8.73
CA ASN A 175 25.53 -0.33 -8.82
C ASN A 175 25.84 0.27 -10.23
N PRO A 176 26.80 1.20 -10.37
CA PRO A 176 27.19 1.72 -11.69
C PRO A 176 27.96 0.72 -12.58
N ASP A 177 28.59 -0.31 -12.01
CA ASP A 177 29.28 -1.37 -12.73
C ASP A 177 28.33 -2.55 -13.07
N GLU A 178 28.01 -2.66 -14.35
CA GLU A 178 27.18 -3.74 -14.90
C GLU A 178 27.76 -5.13 -14.70
N LYS A 179 29.10 -5.28 -14.68
CA LYS A 179 29.72 -6.59 -14.48
C LYS A 179 29.54 -7.07 -13.05
N ALA A 180 29.69 -6.15 -12.08
CA ALA A 180 29.41 -6.43 -10.68
C ALA A 180 27.93 -6.79 -10.46
N LEU A 181 27.01 -6.06 -11.09
CA LEU A 181 25.56 -6.38 -11.05
C LEU A 181 25.26 -7.77 -11.61
N ARG A 182 25.78 -8.11 -12.80
CA ARG A 182 25.59 -9.43 -13.42
C ARG A 182 26.07 -10.56 -12.51
N LYS A 183 27.27 -10.41 -11.94
CA LYS A 183 27.88 -11.44 -11.10
C LYS A 183 27.03 -11.72 -9.87
N ILE A 184 26.66 -10.67 -9.12
CA ILE A 184 25.87 -10.85 -7.89
C ILE A 184 24.42 -11.25 -8.20
N ALA A 185 23.87 -10.83 -9.35
CA ALA A 185 22.54 -11.21 -9.77
C ALA A 185 22.41 -12.72 -10.01
N ALA A 186 23.39 -13.32 -10.69
CA ALA A 186 23.45 -14.77 -10.87
C ALA A 186 23.52 -15.51 -9.53
N GLN A 187 24.39 -15.09 -8.61
CA GLN A 187 24.49 -15.69 -7.27
C GLN A 187 23.19 -15.58 -6.47
N ILE A 188 22.48 -14.45 -6.58
CA ILE A 188 21.20 -14.25 -5.91
C ILE A 188 20.10 -15.08 -6.56
N ALA A 189 20.07 -15.19 -7.89
CA ALA A 189 19.13 -16.04 -8.60
C ALA A 189 19.27 -17.51 -8.15
N ASP A 190 20.50 -18.04 -8.10
CA ASP A 190 20.78 -19.40 -7.61
C ASP A 190 20.25 -19.61 -6.17
N ILE A 191 20.42 -18.61 -5.29
CA ILE A 191 19.92 -18.68 -3.91
C ILE A 191 18.38 -18.69 -3.87
N LEU A 192 17.73 -17.91 -4.73
CA LEU A 192 16.26 -17.90 -4.82
C LEU A 192 15.73 -19.21 -5.40
N GLU A 193 16.41 -19.80 -6.39
CA GLU A 193 16.08 -21.12 -6.94
C GLU A 193 16.21 -22.24 -5.90
N ASP A 194 17.20 -22.17 -5.00
CA ASP A 194 17.38 -23.13 -3.90
C ASP A 194 16.47 -22.88 -2.69
N THR A 195 15.66 -21.82 -2.69
CA THR A 195 14.81 -21.49 -1.54
C THR A 195 13.43 -22.14 -1.68
N ASP A 196 13.05 -22.95 -0.69
CA ASP A 196 11.77 -23.65 -0.68
C ASP A 196 10.57 -22.69 -0.78
N GLY A 197 9.67 -22.98 -1.72
CA GLY A 197 8.44 -22.23 -1.95
C GLY A 197 8.57 -21.01 -2.87
N LEU A 198 9.76 -20.74 -3.41
CA LEU A 198 9.94 -19.82 -4.54
C LEU A 198 9.86 -20.57 -5.87
N VAL A 199 9.18 -19.95 -6.84
CA VAL A 199 9.03 -20.46 -8.20
C VAL A 199 9.16 -19.30 -9.19
N ASP A 200 9.28 -19.63 -10.47
CA ASP A 200 9.26 -18.67 -11.57
C ASP A 200 10.36 -17.58 -11.40
N ILE A 201 11.55 -18.01 -10.96
CA ILE A 201 12.72 -17.14 -10.77
C ILE A 201 13.16 -16.63 -12.14
N ASP A 202 13.37 -15.31 -12.24
CA ASP A 202 13.83 -14.68 -13.47
C ASP A 202 14.71 -13.48 -13.18
N VAL A 203 15.76 -13.33 -13.99
CA VAL A 203 16.67 -12.19 -13.94
C VAL A 203 16.34 -11.33 -15.14
N MET A 204 15.80 -10.13 -14.91
CA MET A 204 15.44 -9.19 -15.97
C MET A 204 16.70 -8.56 -16.59
N GLN A 205 17.39 -9.33 -17.42
CA GLN A 205 18.66 -8.98 -18.01
C GLN A 205 18.95 -9.81 -19.26
N ASP A 206 19.48 -9.16 -20.30
CA ASP A 206 19.87 -9.83 -21.53
C ASP A 206 21.09 -10.75 -21.36
N ASP A 207 21.11 -11.87 -22.07
CA ASP A 207 22.27 -12.74 -22.20
C ASP A 207 23.36 -12.08 -23.06
N ILE A 208 24.61 -12.32 -22.68
CA ILE A 208 25.76 -11.86 -23.45
C ILE A 208 26.15 -12.97 -24.44
N TYR A 209 25.78 -12.80 -25.70
CA TYR A 209 26.17 -13.68 -26.80
C TYR A 209 27.23 -13.02 -27.69
N THR A 210 27.86 -13.80 -28.55
CA THR A 210 28.82 -13.30 -29.54
C THR A 210 28.06 -12.82 -30.77
N LYS A 211 28.35 -11.60 -31.23
CA LYS A 211 27.87 -11.03 -32.49
C LYS A 211 29.04 -10.75 -33.42
N TYR A 212 28.78 -10.77 -34.72
CA TYR A 212 29.75 -10.40 -35.73
C TYR A 212 29.41 -9.02 -36.30
N ASN A 213 30.30 -8.05 -36.09
CA ASN A 213 30.18 -6.73 -36.69
C ASN A 213 30.84 -6.75 -38.08
N LEU A 214 30.09 -6.33 -39.09
CA LEU A 214 30.63 -6.09 -40.43
C LEU A 214 31.16 -4.66 -40.49
N VAL A 215 32.48 -4.49 -40.58
CA VAL A 215 33.14 -3.18 -40.60
C VAL A 215 33.65 -2.91 -42.02
N PRO A 216 33.01 -2.01 -42.78
CA PRO A 216 33.49 -1.66 -44.12
C PRO A 216 34.86 -0.97 -44.07
N ASP A 217 35.82 -1.50 -44.83
CA ASP A 217 37.15 -0.91 -44.98
C ASP A 217 37.10 0.18 -46.07
N LYS A 218 36.98 1.43 -45.64
CA LYS A 218 36.83 2.58 -46.54
C LYS A 218 37.98 2.70 -47.53
N GLU A 219 39.20 2.34 -47.13
CA GLU A 219 40.37 2.45 -48.01
C GLU A 219 40.29 1.40 -49.11
N LYS A 220 40.01 0.14 -48.75
CA LYS A 220 39.85 -0.94 -49.75
C LYS A 220 38.65 -0.72 -50.66
N ILE A 221 37.55 -0.17 -50.16
CA ILE A 221 36.36 0.18 -50.96
C ILE A 221 36.75 1.18 -52.06
N ILE A 222 37.44 2.27 -51.70
CA ILE A 222 37.86 3.30 -52.64
C ILE A 222 38.89 2.75 -53.64
N LEU A 223 39.89 2.00 -53.16
CA LEU A 223 40.91 1.39 -54.02
C LEU A 223 40.32 0.38 -55.01
N SER A 224 39.23 -0.30 -54.63
CA SER A 224 38.51 -1.25 -55.46
C SER A 224 37.55 -0.59 -56.46
N GLY A 225 37.42 0.75 -56.46
CA GLY A 225 36.50 1.48 -57.33
C GLY A 225 35.01 1.36 -56.93
N LEU A 226 34.75 1.05 -55.66
CA LEU A 226 33.39 0.91 -55.11
C LEU A 226 33.01 2.13 -54.27
N ASN A 227 31.70 2.31 -54.08
CA ASN A 227 31.14 3.28 -53.11
C ASN A 227 30.72 2.56 -51.82
N VAL A 228 31.00 3.18 -50.67
CA VAL A 228 30.56 2.71 -49.34
C VAL A 228 29.04 2.51 -49.30
N GLU A 229 28.28 3.37 -49.98
CA GLU A 229 26.83 3.25 -50.07
C GLU A 229 26.40 1.97 -50.80
N GLN A 230 27.08 1.60 -51.89
CA GLN A 230 26.78 0.36 -52.63
C GLN A 230 27.04 -0.88 -51.75
N VAL A 231 28.15 -0.85 -50.99
CA VAL A 231 28.51 -1.92 -50.04
C VAL A 231 27.46 -2.04 -48.94
N ASN A 232 26.99 -0.93 -48.37
CA ASN A 232 25.90 -0.97 -47.39
C ASN A 232 24.61 -1.53 -48.02
N GLN A 233 24.25 -1.06 -49.21
CA GLN A 233 23.04 -1.46 -49.92
C GLN A 233 22.97 -2.96 -50.20
N ILE A 234 24.05 -3.57 -50.69
CA ILE A 234 24.07 -5.02 -50.94
C ILE A 234 23.97 -5.84 -49.66
N ILE A 235 24.61 -5.39 -48.57
CA ILE A 235 24.49 -6.03 -47.24
C ILE A 235 23.04 -5.96 -46.75
N TYR A 236 22.40 -4.78 -46.85
CA TYR A 236 20.99 -4.65 -46.49
C TYR A 236 20.10 -5.57 -47.33
N LEU A 237 20.29 -5.59 -48.64
CA LEU A 237 19.54 -6.43 -49.58
C LEU A 237 19.72 -7.93 -49.30
N ALA A 238 20.91 -8.34 -48.85
CA ALA A 238 21.24 -9.71 -48.49
C ALA A 238 20.65 -10.16 -47.15
N PHE A 239 20.56 -9.30 -46.14
CA PHE A 239 20.10 -9.71 -44.80
C PHE A 239 18.70 -9.19 -44.43
N LYS A 240 18.49 -7.87 -44.47
CA LYS A 240 17.27 -7.22 -43.94
C LYS A 240 16.20 -6.97 -45.02
N GLY A 241 16.60 -6.85 -46.27
CA GLY A 241 15.81 -6.25 -47.35
C GLY A 241 15.90 -4.72 -47.32
N MET A 242 15.73 -4.11 -48.50
CA MET A 242 15.80 -2.67 -48.71
C MET A 242 14.42 -2.13 -49.11
N PRO A 243 13.87 -1.11 -48.42
CA PRO A 243 12.65 -0.45 -48.87
C PRO A 243 12.97 0.35 -50.13
N ILE A 244 12.23 0.11 -51.22
CA ILE A 244 12.46 0.77 -52.52
C ILE A 244 11.32 1.72 -52.91
N ALA A 245 10.12 1.52 -52.36
CA ALA A 245 8.95 2.33 -52.61
C ALA A 245 7.88 2.06 -51.55
N GLU A 246 6.83 2.86 -51.57
CA GLU A 246 5.62 2.64 -50.78
C GLU A 246 4.40 2.65 -51.70
N LYS A 247 3.44 1.77 -51.40
CA LYS A 247 2.16 1.71 -52.08
C LYS A 247 1.10 2.33 -51.20
N ASN A 248 0.60 3.48 -51.62
CA ASN A 248 -0.58 4.12 -51.02
C ASN A 248 -1.83 3.54 -51.68
N THR A 249 -2.65 2.80 -50.93
CA THR A 249 -3.89 2.21 -51.44
C THR A 249 -5.10 3.00 -50.95
N LYS A 250 -6.21 2.97 -51.71
CA LYS A 250 -7.46 3.58 -51.25
C LYS A 250 -8.09 2.86 -50.04
N ASN A 251 -7.69 1.61 -49.79
CA ASN A 251 -8.33 0.70 -48.84
C ASN A 251 -7.54 0.54 -47.53
N GLN A 252 -6.35 1.14 -47.42
CA GLN A 252 -5.58 1.18 -46.18
C GLN A 252 -5.12 2.62 -45.93
N GLN A 253 -5.20 3.06 -44.68
CA GLN A 253 -4.72 4.37 -44.27
C GLN A 253 -3.18 4.42 -44.19
N ASP A 254 -2.54 3.29 -43.84
CA ASP A 254 -1.09 3.19 -43.75
C ASP A 254 -0.44 2.93 -45.11
N GLN A 255 0.77 3.48 -45.27
CA GLN A 255 1.59 3.25 -46.45
C GLN A 255 2.15 1.82 -46.42
N ILE A 256 2.01 1.07 -47.51
CA ILE A 256 2.52 -0.31 -47.59
C ILE A 256 3.93 -0.28 -48.19
N PRO A 257 4.99 -0.56 -47.41
CA PRO A 257 6.35 -0.57 -47.94
C PRO A 257 6.58 -1.73 -48.92
N ILE A 258 7.25 -1.44 -50.03
CA ILE A 258 7.74 -2.41 -51.01
C ILE A 258 9.23 -2.63 -50.75
N PHE A 259 9.61 -3.87 -50.44
CA PHE A 259 10.99 -4.25 -50.18
C PHE A 259 11.60 -5.05 -51.32
N LEU A 260 12.84 -4.73 -51.67
CA LEU A 260 13.71 -5.57 -52.48
C LEU A 260 14.62 -6.38 -51.56
N ARG A 261 14.66 -7.70 -51.75
CA ARG A 261 15.48 -8.63 -50.96
C ARG A 261 15.90 -9.81 -51.81
N LEU A 262 17.03 -10.45 -51.48
CA LEU A 262 17.39 -11.74 -52.08
C LEU A 262 16.38 -12.83 -51.71
N ASN A 263 16.32 -13.89 -52.52
CA ASN A 263 15.50 -15.06 -52.22
C ASN A 263 15.97 -15.76 -50.93
N GLU A 264 15.12 -16.56 -50.29
CA GLU A 264 15.44 -17.13 -48.97
C GLU A 264 16.70 -17.99 -48.96
N GLU A 265 16.90 -18.81 -49.99
CA GLU A 265 18.09 -19.68 -50.12
C GLU A 265 19.39 -18.87 -50.16
N THR A 266 19.43 -17.78 -50.95
CA THR A 266 20.65 -16.96 -51.03
C THR A 266 20.89 -16.17 -49.75
N ARG A 267 19.84 -15.86 -48.96
CA ARG A 267 20.02 -15.15 -47.67
C ARG A 267 20.45 -16.08 -46.53
N HIS A 268 20.25 -17.38 -46.68
CA HIS A 268 20.49 -18.35 -45.62
C HIS A 268 21.99 -18.37 -45.26
N VAL A 269 22.28 -18.34 -43.96
CA VAL A 269 23.61 -18.58 -43.41
C VAL A 269 23.53 -19.92 -42.71
N GLU A 270 24.35 -20.89 -43.11
CA GLU A 270 24.23 -22.28 -42.67
C GLU A 270 24.36 -22.47 -41.16
N ALA A 271 25.22 -21.68 -40.52
CA ALA A 271 25.46 -21.73 -39.08
C ALA A 271 25.88 -20.36 -38.54
N ASP A 272 25.72 -20.15 -37.24
CA ASP A 272 26.11 -18.94 -36.52
C ASP A 272 27.64 -18.87 -36.28
N THR A 273 28.43 -19.12 -37.33
CA THR A 273 29.89 -19.11 -37.29
C THR A 273 30.47 -18.04 -38.20
N GLU A 274 31.65 -17.54 -37.83
CA GLU A 274 32.40 -16.58 -38.65
C GLU A 274 32.67 -17.12 -40.06
N SER A 275 32.98 -18.42 -40.19
CA SER A 275 33.27 -19.06 -41.49
C SER A 275 32.04 -19.12 -42.40
N SER A 276 30.86 -19.41 -41.85
CA SER A 276 29.60 -19.38 -42.62
C SER A 276 29.26 -17.96 -43.06
N LEU A 277 29.48 -16.96 -42.20
CA LEU A 277 29.30 -15.55 -42.56
C LEU A 277 30.29 -15.10 -43.63
N LEU A 278 31.57 -15.48 -43.52
CA LEU A 278 32.59 -15.19 -44.52
C LEU A 278 32.22 -15.79 -45.88
N SER A 279 31.80 -17.06 -45.91
CA SER A 279 31.34 -17.73 -47.12
C SER A 279 30.18 -16.97 -47.76
N LYS A 280 29.27 -16.43 -46.94
CA LYS A 280 28.17 -15.59 -47.39
C LYS A 280 28.64 -14.26 -47.99
N LEU A 281 29.65 -13.61 -47.40
CA LEU A 281 30.21 -12.37 -47.93
C LEU A 281 31.02 -12.57 -49.21
N VAL A 282 31.71 -13.70 -49.35
CA VAL A 282 32.40 -14.10 -50.59
C VAL A 282 31.39 -14.29 -51.72
N SER A 283 30.21 -14.86 -51.43
CA SER A 283 29.15 -15.07 -52.41
C SER A 283 28.45 -13.78 -52.87
N LEU A 284 28.71 -12.65 -52.21
CA LEU A 284 28.13 -11.36 -52.55
C LEU A 284 29.19 -10.57 -53.32
N GLU A 285 28.88 -10.16 -54.53
CA GLU A 285 29.81 -9.43 -55.39
C GLU A 285 29.17 -8.13 -55.87
N LEU A 286 29.97 -7.07 -55.96
CA LEU A 286 29.60 -5.79 -56.54
C LEU A 286 30.49 -5.47 -57.74
N MET A 287 29.86 -5.03 -58.83
CA MET A 287 30.60 -4.52 -59.98
C MET A 287 31.13 -3.12 -59.67
N ASN A 288 32.44 -2.91 -59.85
CA ASN A 288 33.04 -1.58 -59.76
C ASN A 288 32.91 -0.76 -61.05
N ASP A 289 33.35 0.49 -60.99
CA ASP A 289 33.37 1.43 -62.13
C ASP A 289 34.15 0.94 -63.36
N LYS A 290 35.08 -0.01 -63.17
CA LYS A 290 35.88 -0.66 -64.22
C LYS A 290 35.25 -1.95 -64.76
N GLY A 291 34.06 -2.33 -64.31
CA GLY A 291 33.36 -3.55 -64.73
C GLY A 291 33.86 -4.84 -64.09
N MET A 292 34.72 -4.77 -63.08
CA MET A 292 35.22 -5.93 -62.33
C MET A 292 34.28 -6.26 -61.18
N MET A 293 33.99 -7.54 -60.97
CA MET A 293 33.24 -8.02 -59.81
C MET A 293 34.17 -8.11 -58.59
N VAL A 294 33.81 -7.45 -57.51
CA VAL A 294 34.57 -7.40 -56.25
C VAL A 294 33.74 -8.09 -55.16
N PRO A 295 34.22 -9.19 -54.57
CA PRO A 295 33.56 -9.83 -53.44
C PRO A 295 33.49 -8.92 -52.22
N ILE A 296 32.37 -8.95 -51.49
CA ILE A 296 32.18 -8.11 -50.29
C ILE A 296 33.18 -8.47 -49.18
N SER A 297 33.65 -9.72 -49.13
CA SER A 297 34.72 -10.14 -48.21
C SER A 297 36.04 -9.39 -48.38
N GLU A 298 36.34 -8.83 -49.56
CA GLU A 298 37.58 -8.07 -49.78
C GLU A 298 37.53 -6.67 -49.14
N VAL A 299 36.32 -6.12 -49.01
CA VAL A 299 36.08 -4.73 -48.63
C VAL A 299 35.38 -4.57 -47.27
N VAL A 300 35.07 -5.68 -46.60
CA VAL A 300 34.43 -5.71 -45.28
C VAL A 300 35.21 -6.63 -44.36
N GLU A 301 35.56 -6.13 -43.19
CA GLU A 301 36.20 -6.91 -42.12
C GLU A 301 35.14 -7.45 -41.16
N ILE A 302 35.21 -8.74 -40.82
CA ILE A 302 34.35 -9.33 -39.79
C ILE A 302 35.05 -9.18 -38.43
N LYS A 303 34.40 -8.51 -37.47
CA LYS A 303 34.89 -8.40 -36.09
C LYS A 303 33.95 -9.08 -35.12
N SER A 304 34.44 -10.10 -34.43
CA SER A 304 33.74 -10.70 -33.30
C SER A 304 33.66 -9.71 -32.15
N ALA A 305 32.46 -9.50 -31.62
CA ALA A 305 32.20 -8.63 -30.47
C ALA A 305 31.15 -9.27 -29.56
N LYS A 306 31.11 -8.88 -28.29
CA LYS A 306 29.99 -9.26 -27.41
C LYS A 306 28.74 -8.43 -27.74
N SER A 307 27.58 -9.02 -27.57
CA SER A 307 26.30 -8.32 -27.66
C SER A 307 26.27 -7.15 -26.66
N SER A 308 25.52 -6.12 -27.00
CA SER A 308 25.33 -4.95 -26.13
C SER A 308 24.02 -5.16 -25.39
N PRO A 309 24.04 -5.51 -24.09
CA PRO A 309 22.82 -5.78 -23.37
C PRO A 309 22.03 -4.51 -23.07
N THR A 310 20.73 -4.67 -22.88
CA THR A 310 19.82 -3.63 -22.38
C THR A 310 20.26 -3.19 -20.99
N ILE A 311 20.24 -1.87 -20.75
CA ILE A 311 20.56 -1.27 -19.46
C ILE A 311 19.27 -0.78 -18.81
N PHE A 312 18.89 -1.41 -17.69
CA PHE A 312 17.75 -0.98 -16.89
C PHE A 312 18.16 0.09 -15.89
N ARG A 313 17.30 1.12 -15.73
CA ARG A 313 17.52 2.20 -14.76
C ARG A 313 16.24 2.54 -14.02
N LYS A 314 16.35 2.81 -12.73
CA LYS A 314 15.29 3.42 -11.90
C LYS A 314 15.90 4.61 -11.18
N ASN A 315 15.26 5.78 -11.33
CA ASN A 315 15.76 7.05 -10.79
C ASN A 315 17.21 7.35 -11.21
N LEU A 316 17.51 7.17 -12.50
CA LEU A 316 18.83 7.37 -13.12
C LEU A 316 19.96 6.46 -12.59
N LYS A 317 19.66 5.47 -11.76
CA LYS A 317 20.62 4.48 -11.28
C LYS A 317 20.47 3.18 -12.06
N ASN A 318 21.58 2.65 -12.55
CA ASN A 318 21.60 1.33 -13.18
C ASN A 318 21.15 0.28 -12.17
N MET A 319 20.36 -0.67 -12.64
CA MET A 319 19.85 -1.75 -11.82
C MET A 319 19.70 -3.06 -12.59
N VAL A 320 19.74 -4.16 -11.85
CA VAL A 320 19.26 -5.47 -12.29
C VAL A 320 18.15 -5.89 -11.35
N THR A 321 17.08 -6.45 -11.90
CA THR A 321 15.92 -6.92 -11.15
C THR A 321 15.87 -8.42 -11.22
N ILE A 322 15.66 -9.07 -10.08
CA ILE A 322 15.43 -10.50 -9.98
C ILE A 322 14.04 -10.67 -9.39
N THR A 323 13.19 -11.43 -10.06
CA THR A 323 11.80 -11.67 -9.65
C THR A 323 11.62 -13.11 -9.25
N ALA A 324 10.77 -13.36 -8.26
CA ALA A 324 10.32 -14.69 -7.87
C ALA A 324 8.86 -14.65 -7.40
N GLU A 325 8.10 -15.68 -7.70
CA GLU A 325 6.73 -15.87 -7.20
C GLU A 325 6.74 -16.85 -6.02
N CYS A 326 5.76 -16.71 -5.11
CA CYS A 326 5.59 -17.65 -3.99
C CYS A 326 4.46 -18.62 -4.28
N ASP A 327 4.76 -19.92 -4.31
CA ASP A 327 3.79 -20.95 -4.65
C ASP A 327 3.17 -21.56 -3.38
N MET A 328 1.87 -21.33 -3.17
CA MET A 328 1.10 -21.84 -2.02
C MET A 328 1.66 -21.52 -0.62
N VAL A 329 2.70 -20.68 -0.52
CA VAL A 329 3.33 -20.25 0.73
C VAL A 329 3.22 -18.75 0.93
N SER A 330 3.40 -18.30 2.17
CA SER A 330 3.44 -16.88 2.48
C SER A 330 4.79 -16.26 2.13
N GLN A 331 4.77 -15.09 1.47
CA GLN A 331 5.98 -14.40 1.03
C GLN A 331 7.01 -14.10 2.13
N VAL A 332 6.59 -14.01 3.40
CA VAL A 332 7.51 -13.69 4.50
C VAL A 332 8.51 -14.82 4.79
N TYR A 333 8.11 -16.09 4.67
CA TYR A 333 8.98 -17.19 5.08
C TYR A 333 10.12 -17.43 4.08
N PRO A 334 9.85 -17.64 2.77
CA PRO A 334 10.90 -17.80 1.78
C PRO A 334 11.81 -16.58 1.70
N LEU A 335 11.28 -15.36 1.87
CA LEU A 335 12.12 -14.17 1.91
C LEU A 335 13.11 -14.18 3.08
N LEU A 336 12.65 -14.52 4.28
CA LEU A 336 13.53 -14.56 5.45
C LEU A 336 14.62 -15.64 5.27
N GLU A 337 14.25 -16.80 4.74
CA GLU A 337 15.18 -17.89 4.41
C GLU A 337 16.18 -17.49 3.33
N ALA A 338 15.71 -17.01 2.18
CA ALA A 338 16.56 -16.53 1.09
C ALA A 338 17.51 -15.43 1.57
N ARG A 339 17.03 -14.51 2.41
CA ARG A 339 17.86 -13.46 3.00
C ARG A 339 18.93 -14.01 3.94
N GLU A 340 18.63 -15.05 4.71
CA GLU A 340 19.61 -15.73 5.56
C GLU A 340 20.66 -16.45 4.72
N LYS A 341 20.23 -17.23 3.70
CA LYS A 341 21.12 -17.86 2.72
C LYS A 341 22.01 -16.84 2.00
N MET A 342 21.46 -15.68 1.59
CA MET A 342 22.25 -14.58 1.02
C MET A 342 23.33 -14.06 1.96
N LEU A 343 23.02 -13.91 3.25
CA LEU A 343 24.01 -13.48 4.24
C LEU A 343 25.10 -14.54 4.48
N GLU A 344 24.79 -15.82 4.31
CA GLU A 344 25.75 -16.92 4.44
C GLU A 344 26.63 -17.07 3.21
N VAL A 345 26.03 -17.25 2.03
CA VAL A 345 26.71 -17.51 0.75
C VAL A 345 27.52 -16.30 0.29
N LEU A 346 26.93 -15.10 0.30
CA LEU A 346 27.61 -13.90 -0.22
C LEU A 346 28.69 -13.38 0.71
N LYS A 347 28.73 -13.80 1.99
CA LYS A 347 29.78 -13.39 2.94
C LYS A 347 31.18 -13.84 2.50
N ALA A 348 31.32 -14.84 1.63
CA ALA A 348 32.61 -15.23 1.07
C ALA A 348 33.24 -14.08 0.25
N ASP A 349 32.47 -13.50 -0.67
CA ASP A 349 32.93 -12.48 -1.62
C ASP A 349 32.68 -11.04 -1.13
N TYR A 350 31.67 -10.82 -0.29
CA TYR A 350 31.17 -9.50 0.09
C TYR A 350 31.15 -9.29 1.60
N ASN A 351 31.40 -8.05 2.03
CA ASN A 351 31.09 -7.61 3.38
C ASN A 351 29.65 -7.13 3.42
N MET A 352 28.78 -7.94 4.03
CA MET A 352 27.36 -7.68 4.13
C MET A 352 27.04 -6.81 5.35
N SER A 353 26.26 -5.75 5.15
CA SER A 353 25.77 -4.90 6.22
C SER A 353 24.30 -4.53 6.00
N LYS A 354 23.58 -4.25 7.09
CA LYS A 354 22.21 -3.71 6.99
C LYS A 354 22.28 -2.25 6.58
N VAL A 355 21.33 -1.79 5.77
CA VAL A 355 21.22 -0.36 5.46
C VAL A 355 20.92 0.41 6.76
N PRO A 356 21.71 1.44 7.13
CA PRO A 356 21.49 2.19 8.36
C PRO A 356 20.25 3.09 8.26
N GLY A 357 19.52 3.21 9.38
CA GLY A 357 18.35 4.09 9.54
C GLY A 357 17.01 3.34 9.59
N ILE A 358 15.97 4.04 10.05
CA ILE A 358 14.57 3.56 9.95
C ILE A 358 14.12 3.86 8.53
N ASN A 359 14.40 2.97 7.59
CA ASN A 359 13.94 3.10 6.21
C ASN A 359 12.65 2.28 5.99
N THR A 360 11.95 2.60 4.91
CA THR A 360 10.76 1.87 4.46
C THR A 360 11.09 0.43 4.02
N TYR A 361 12.37 0.09 3.92
CA TYR A 361 12.89 -1.14 3.33
C TYR A 361 13.61 -1.98 4.39
N MET A 362 12.81 -2.58 5.27
CA MET A 362 13.24 -3.24 6.52
C MET A 362 14.32 -4.33 6.33
N PHE A 363 14.40 -4.93 5.15
CA PHE A 363 15.27 -6.07 4.86
C PHE A 363 16.46 -5.77 3.94
N ASP A 364 16.62 -4.52 3.49
CA ASP A 364 17.69 -4.14 2.57
C ASP A 364 19.09 -4.45 3.11
N LEU A 365 19.97 -4.81 2.19
CA LEU A 365 21.37 -5.15 2.45
C LEU A 365 22.28 -4.27 1.59
N ILE A 366 23.47 -3.96 2.13
CA ILE A 366 24.58 -3.39 1.39
C ILE A 366 25.66 -4.47 1.33
N ALA A 367 25.97 -4.90 0.12
CA ALA A 367 27.10 -5.78 -0.16
C ALA A 367 28.28 -4.93 -0.62
N VAL A 368 29.41 -5.02 0.08
CA VAL A 368 30.65 -4.36 -0.33
C VAL A 368 31.63 -5.42 -0.83
N ASP A 369 32.00 -5.38 -2.10
CA ASP A 369 32.94 -6.33 -2.69
C ASP A 369 34.29 -6.26 -1.97
N LYS A 370 34.82 -7.40 -1.51
CA LYS A 370 36.08 -7.43 -0.75
C LYS A 370 37.31 -7.13 -1.59
N LYS A 371 37.26 -7.36 -2.91
CA LYS A 371 38.37 -7.16 -3.84
C LYS A 371 38.38 -5.74 -4.39
N THR A 372 37.23 -5.23 -4.82
CA THR A 372 37.15 -3.91 -5.47
C THR A 372 36.75 -2.79 -4.50
N GLY A 373 36.05 -3.12 -3.41
CA GLY A 373 35.44 -2.13 -2.51
C GLY A 373 34.13 -1.55 -3.02
N ASP A 374 33.60 -2.05 -4.14
CA ASP A 374 32.37 -1.54 -4.73
C ASP A 374 31.16 -1.85 -3.86
N LYS A 375 30.27 -0.86 -3.73
CA LYS A 375 29.06 -0.96 -2.92
C LYS A 375 27.86 -1.30 -3.80
N ILE A 376 27.22 -2.41 -3.52
CA ILE A 376 25.99 -2.86 -4.19
C ILE A 376 24.86 -2.76 -3.19
N LEU A 377 23.82 -2.01 -3.53
CA LEU A 377 22.58 -1.98 -2.74
C LEU A 377 21.68 -3.12 -3.22
N ILE A 378 21.32 -4.01 -2.30
CA ILE A 378 20.34 -5.08 -2.50
C ILE A 378 19.06 -4.65 -1.81
N ARG A 379 18.01 -4.44 -2.60
CA ARG A 379 16.72 -3.94 -2.15
C ARG A 379 15.62 -4.97 -2.37
N TRP A 380 14.77 -5.15 -1.36
CA TRP A 380 13.56 -5.97 -1.47
C TRP A 380 12.37 -5.10 -1.88
N ASP A 381 11.75 -5.42 -3.00
CA ASP A 381 10.55 -4.79 -3.58
C ASP A 381 9.46 -5.87 -3.83
N GLY A 382 8.40 -5.54 -4.57
CA GLY A 382 7.32 -6.47 -4.95
C GLY A 382 6.14 -6.47 -3.98
N GLU A 383 5.32 -7.52 -4.00
CA GLU A 383 4.17 -7.62 -3.09
C GLU A 383 4.60 -7.56 -1.62
N MET A 384 5.74 -8.17 -1.27
CA MET A 384 6.26 -8.11 0.09
C MET A 384 6.49 -6.67 0.56
N LYS A 385 7.01 -5.79 -0.30
CA LYS A 385 7.27 -4.39 0.06
C LYS A 385 5.99 -3.65 0.41
N VAL A 386 4.95 -3.86 -0.40
CA VAL A 386 3.60 -3.32 -0.15
C VAL A 386 3.01 -3.91 1.14
N SER A 387 3.26 -5.20 1.38
CA SER A 387 2.82 -5.90 2.60
C SER A 387 3.42 -5.27 3.85
N LEU A 388 4.74 -5.09 3.87
CA LEU A 388 5.44 -4.53 5.02
C LEU A 388 5.00 -3.10 5.33
N ASP A 389 4.79 -2.28 4.30
CA ASP A 389 4.29 -0.91 4.48
C ASP A 389 2.90 -0.90 5.07
N THR A 390 2.01 -1.72 4.51
CA THR A 390 0.63 -1.83 4.98
C THR A 390 0.58 -2.32 6.42
N PHE A 391 1.36 -3.35 6.78
CA PHE A 391 1.40 -3.85 8.16
C PHE A 391 2.00 -2.84 9.14
N ARG A 392 3.06 -2.12 8.76
CA ARG A 392 3.65 -1.06 9.59
C ARG A 392 2.64 0.05 9.83
N ASP A 393 1.99 0.53 8.78
CA ASP A 393 1.08 1.67 8.84
C ASP A 393 -0.22 1.31 9.56
N LEU A 394 -0.79 0.13 9.27
CA LEU A 394 -1.97 -0.39 9.97
C LEU A 394 -1.66 -0.71 11.45
N GLY A 395 -0.48 -1.26 11.74
CA GLY A 395 -0.02 -1.51 13.10
C GLY A 395 0.18 -0.23 13.90
N GLY A 396 0.78 0.79 13.29
CA GLY A 396 0.92 2.13 13.88
C GLY A 396 -0.44 2.79 14.16
N ALA A 397 -1.35 2.74 13.18
CA ALA A 397 -2.72 3.23 13.33
C ALA A 397 -3.49 2.47 14.42
N PHE A 398 -3.31 1.15 14.51
CA PHE A 398 -3.91 0.32 15.53
C PHE A 398 -3.45 0.70 16.95
N ILE A 399 -2.15 0.89 17.15
CA ILE A 399 -1.60 1.33 18.44
C ILE A 399 -2.14 2.73 18.81
N ALA A 400 -2.18 3.65 17.84
CA ALA A 400 -2.75 4.98 18.06
C ALA A 400 -4.25 4.91 18.44
N ALA A 401 -5.03 4.08 17.75
CA ALA A 401 -6.45 3.86 18.04
C ALA A 401 -6.67 3.20 19.41
N LEU A 402 -5.85 2.23 19.80
CA LEU A 402 -5.85 1.63 21.14
C LEU A 402 -5.61 2.66 22.24
N VAL A 403 -4.59 3.51 22.06
CA VAL A 403 -4.26 4.58 23.02
C VAL A 403 -5.40 5.59 23.08
N LEU A 404 -5.92 6.02 21.93
CA LEU A 404 -7.03 6.97 21.87
C LEU A 404 -8.28 6.41 22.54
N MET A 405 -8.65 5.16 22.25
CA MET A 405 -9.77 4.48 22.90
C MET A 405 -9.57 4.40 24.41
N PHE A 406 -8.37 4.01 24.86
CA PHE A 406 -8.06 3.95 26.27
C PHE A 406 -8.21 5.31 26.95
N LEU A 407 -7.65 6.38 26.37
CA LEU A 407 -7.76 7.74 26.89
C LEU A 407 -9.20 8.23 26.92
N LEU A 408 -9.99 7.99 25.87
CA LEU A 408 -11.42 8.31 25.85
C LEU A 408 -12.19 7.60 26.96
N MET A 409 -11.89 6.31 27.20
CA MET A 409 -12.49 5.57 28.30
C MET A 409 -12.04 6.12 29.66
N VAL A 410 -10.78 6.52 29.82
CA VAL A 410 -10.28 7.15 31.06
C VAL A 410 -11.02 8.44 31.34
N VAL A 411 -11.26 9.28 30.31
CA VAL A 411 -12.06 10.51 30.44
C VAL A 411 -13.50 10.18 30.82
N TYR A 412 -14.10 9.17 30.19
CA TYR A 412 -15.48 8.75 30.45
C TYR A 412 -15.67 8.21 31.88
N TYR A 413 -14.82 7.26 32.29
CA TYR A 413 -14.94 6.58 33.59
C TYR A 413 -14.27 7.30 34.75
N LYS A 414 -13.38 8.26 34.46
CA LYS A 414 -12.47 8.87 35.44
C LYS A 414 -11.67 7.82 36.21
N SER A 415 -11.38 6.66 35.59
CA SER A 415 -10.71 5.53 36.23
C SER A 415 -9.85 4.75 35.23
N PHE A 416 -8.55 4.68 35.49
CA PHE A 416 -7.61 3.87 34.68
C PHE A 416 -7.91 2.37 34.75
N ALA A 417 -8.39 1.87 35.89
CA ALA A 417 -8.70 0.46 36.07
C ALA A 417 -9.91 0.03 35.23
N LEU A 418 -11.01 0.80 35.24
CA LEU A 418 -12.20 0.47 34.45
C LEU A 418 -11.92 0.55 32.95
N SER A 419 -11.18 1.56 32.50
CA SER A 419 -10.74 1.69 31.11
C SER A 419 -9.83 0.55 30.67
N GLY A 420 -8.91 0.12 31.54
CA GLY A 420 -8.04 -1.03 31.30
C GLY A 420 -8.84 -2.32 31.14
N ILE A 421 -9.89 -2.53 31.94
CA ILE A 421 -10.77 -3.71 31.83
C ILE A 421 -11.48 -3.74 30.48
N VAL A 422 -12.04 -2.60 30.03
CA VAL A 422 -12.66 -2.50 28.71
C VAL A 422 -11.65 -2.86 27.62
N LEU A 423 -10.46 -2.26 27.67
CA LEU A 423 -9.41 -2.48 26.67
C LEU A 423 -8.95 -3.94 26.60
N VAL A 424 -8.65 -4.55 27.76
CA VAL A 424 -8.23 -5.95 27.86
C VAL A 424 -9.35 -6.88 27.37
N GLY A 425 -10.60 -6.62 27.75
CA GLY A 425 -11.75 -7.38 27.28
C GLY A 425 -11.90 -7.35 25.76
N SER A 426 -11.75 -6.17 25.16
CA SER A 426 -11.82 -6.01 23.71
C SER A 426 -10.67 -6.69 22.98
N PHE A 427 -9.44 -6.58 23.51
CA PHE A 427 -8.25 -7.18 22.90
C PHE A 427 -8.30 -8.71 22.86
N LEU A 428 -8.91 -9.34 23.87
CA LEU A 428 -9.08 -10.81 23.93
C LEU A 428 -9.96 -11.38 22.82
N SER A 429 -10.67 -10.54 22.06
CA SER A 429 -11.38 -10.99 20.85
C SER A 429 -10.45 -11.57 19.77
N ILE A 430 -9.14 -11.25 19.81
CA ILE A 430 -8.13 -11.83 18.90
C ILE A 430 -8.04 -13.35 18.98
N ILE A 431 -8.37 -13.93 20.14
CA ILE A 431 -8.43 -15.39 20.33
C ILE A 431 -9.40 -16.01 19.32
N GLY A 432 -10.58 -15.41 19.17
CA GLY A 432 -11.57 -15.85 18.20
C GLY A 432 -11.11 -15.65 16.76
N VAL A 433 -10.43 -14.54 16.46
CA VAL A 433 -9.92 -14.27 15.11
C VAL A 433 -8.92 -15.33 14.67
N ILE A 434 -7.92 -15.64 15.50
CA ILE A 434 -6.87 -16.62 15.17
C ILE A 434 -7.46 -18.04 15.10
N VAL A 435 -8.23 -18.44 16.11
CA VAL A 435 -8.86 -19.77 16.13
C VAL A 435 -9.85 -19.92 14.98
N GLY A 436 -10.58 -18.86 14.64
CA GLY A 436 -11.49 -18.85 13.50
C GLY A 436 -10.79 -19.15 12.18
N HIS A 437 -9.67 -18.47 11.91
CA HIS A 437 -8.86 -18.73 10.71
C HIS A 437 -8.32 -20.15 10.69
N TRP A 438 -7.87 -20.68 11.84
CA TRP A 438 -7.42 -22.06 11.94
C TRP A 438 -8.55 -23.06 11.64
N VAL A 439 -9.74 -22.86 12.22
CA VAL A 439 -10.90 -23.73 11.97
C VAL A 439 -11.32 -23.68 10.51
N THR A 440 -11.40 -22.49 9.92
CA THR A 440 -11.77 -22.33 8.51
C THR A 440 -10.71 -22.88 7.58
N ASP A 441 -9.42 -22.73 7.88
CA ASP A 441 -8.33 -23.36 7.14
C ASP A 441 -8.45 -24.89 7.16
N LYS A 442 -8.74 -25.50 8.32
CA LYS A 442 -8.96 -26.95 8.39
C LYS A 442 -10.20 -27.44 7.65
N ILE A 443 -11.29 -26.67 7.68
CA ILE A 443 -12.50 -26.98 6.92
C ILE A 443 -12.24 -26.86 5.42
N ALA A 444 -11.60 -25.77 4.98
CA ALA A 444 -11.26 -25.53 3.58
C ALA A 444 -10.27 -26.57 3.04
N LEU A 445 -9.28 -26.95 3.85
CA LEU A 445 -8.33 -28.00 3.52
C LEU A 445 -9.04 -29.35 3.36
N TYR A 446 -10.00 -29.68 4.23
CA TYR A 446 -10.74 -30.94 4.12
C TYR A 446 -11.76 -30.96 2.97
N ALA A 447 -12.39 -29.82 2.67
CA ALA A 447 -13.47 -29.73 1.68
C ALA A 447 -12.97 -29.45 0.26
N THR A 448 -11.85 -28.74 0.11
CA THR A 448 -11.42 -28.16 -1.17
C THR A 448 -9.90 -28.20 -1.33
N ASP A 449 -9.16 -28.86 -0.43
CA ASP A 449 -7.68 -28.92 -0.42
C ASP A 449 -6.99 -27.55 -0.53
N THR A 450 -7.63 -26.50 -0.01
CA THR A 450 -7.14 -25.12 -0.07
C THR A 450 -6.82 -24.56 1.30
N HIS A 451 -5.77 -23.72 1.35
CA HIS A 451 -5.37 -23.01 2.56
C HIS A 451 -6.10 -21.68 2.69
N PHE A 452 -6.61 -21.40 3.90
CA PHE A 452 -7.23 -20.12 4.23
C PHE A 452 -6.32 -19.30 5.15
N PHE A 453 -5.64 -18.31 4.58
CA PHE A 453 -4.63 -17.51 5.29
C PHE A 453 -5.25 -16.43 6.19
N LEU A 454 -4.55 -16.07 7.27
CA LEU A 454 -4.80 -14.85 8.02
C LEU A 454 -4.30 -13.65 7.21
N THR A 455 -5.21 -12.80 6.72
CA THR A 455 -4.91 -11.72 5.78
C THR A 455 -4.82 -10.35 6.44
N ALA A 456 -4.38 -9.33 5.67
CA ALA A 456 -4.47 -7.94 6.11
C ALA A 456 -5.93 -7.51 6.38
N THR A 457 -6.89 -8.02 5.59
CA THR A 457 -8.32 -7.75 5.80
C THR A 457 -8.85 -8.38 7.09
N SER A 458 -8.29 -9.53 7.52
CA SER A 458 -8.56 -10.10 8.84
C SER A 458 -8.13 -9.19 9.99
N LEU A 459 -6.98 -8.51 9.85
CA LEU A 459 -6.50 -7.55 10.84
C LEU A 459 -7.44 -6.33 10.94
N ILE A 460 -7.92 -5.80 9.81
CA ILE A 460 -8.94 -4.74 9.79
C ILE A 460 -10.21 -5.21 10.52
N GLY A 461 -10.62 -6.46 10.30
CA GLY A 461 -11.74 -7.07 11.00
C GLY A 461 -11.56 -7.13 12.51
N PHE A 462 -10.36 -7.52 12.96
CA PHE A 462 -10.01 -7.50 14.38
C PHE A 462 -10.08 -6.08 14.97
N ILE A 463 -9.56 -5.07 14.27
CA ILE A 463 -9.59 -3.67 14.73
C ILE A 463 -11.03 -3.17 14.87
N SER A 464 -11.88 -3.44 13.87
CA SER A 464 -13.31 -3.09 13.90
C SER A 464 -14.02 -3.77 15.08
N LEU A 465 -13.79 -5.08 15.24
CA LEU A 465 -14.36 -5.88 16.30
C LEU A 465 -13.96 -5.40 17.69
N MET A 466 -12.73 -4.93 17.87
CA MET A 466 -12.27 -4.40 19.15
C MET A 466 -13.10 -3.19 19.59
N GLY A 467 -13.51 -2.31 18.67
CA GLY A 467 -14.43 -1.20 18.94
C GLY A 467 -15.83 -1.65 19.30
N ILE A 468 -16.37 -2.62 18.56
CA ILE A 468 -17.68 -3.21 18.83
C ILE A 468 -17.70 -3.90 20.21
N SER A 469 -16.65 -4.66 20.52
CA SER A 469 -16.51 -5.38 21.79
C SER A 469 -16.38 -4.41 22.98
N ALA A 470 -15.67 -3.29 22.80
CA ALA A 470 -15.51 -2.26 23.83
C ALA A 470 -16.86 -1.73 24.31
N ARG A 471 -17.82 -1.51 23.39
CA ARG A 471 -19.18 -1.06 23.71
C ARG A 471 -19.93 -2.05 24.60
N SER A 472 -19.78 -3.34 24.36
CA SER A 472 -20.44 -4.39 25.16
C SER A 472 -19.89 -4.40 26.60
N SER A 473 -18.57 -4.29 26.76
CA SER A 473 -17.91 -4.20 28.06
C SER A 473 -18.30 -2.90 28.81
N LEU A 474 -18.35 -1.77 28.10
CA LEU A 474 -18.77 -0.47 28.64
C LEU A 474 -20.19 -0.53 29.23
N LEU A 475 -21.16 -1.04 28.46
CA LEU A 475 -22.55 -1.15 28.92
C LEU A 475 -22.74 -2.06 30.14
N LEU A 476 -21.90 -3.08 30.30
CA LEU A 476 -21.93 -3.98 31.45
C LEU A 476 -21.35 -3.31 32.69
N ILE A 477 -20.27 -2.54 32.55
CA ILE A 477 -19.69 -1.72 33.62
C ILE A 477 -20.68 -0.64 34.08
N ASP A 478 -21.27 0.11 33.15
CA ASP A 478 -22.21 1.19 33.47
C ASP A 478 -23.44 0.68 34.21
N PHE A 479 -24.03 -0.41 33.73
CA PHE A 479 -25.22 -0.97 34.35
C PHE A 479 -24.90 -1.54 35.74
N SER A 480 -23.73 -2.18 35.90
CA SER A 480 -23.28 -2.64 37.23
C SER A 480 -23.06 -1.47 38.19
N LYS A 481 -22.42 -0.38 37.74
CA LYS A 481 -22.17 0.81 38.55
C LYS A 481 -23.49 1.51 38.92
N SER A 482 -24.44 1.58 37.99
CA SER A 482 -25.78 2.13 38.24
C SER A 482 -26.52 1.35 39.33
N LEU A 483 -26.52 0.01 39.27
CA LEU A 483 -27.16 -0.83 40.30
C LEU A 483 -26.50 -0.69 41.69
N ILE A 484 -25.18 -0.50 41.74
CA ILE A 484 -24.46 -0.26 43.01
C ILE A 484 -24.82 1.13 43.56
N ALA A 485 -24.78 2.16 42.72
CA ALA A 485 -24.93 3.55 43.14
C ALA A 485 -26.38 3.94 43.46
N HIS A 486 -27.36 3.45 42.69
CA HIS A 486 -28.76 3.87 42.81
C HIS A 486 -29.64 2.85 43.54
N GLU A 487 -29.36 1.55 43.41
CA GLU A 487 -30.16 0.50 44.06
C GLU A 487 -29.49 -0.07 45.32
N GLY A 488 -28.29 0.41 45.69
CA GLY A 488 -27.56 -0.03 46.89
C GLY A 488 -27.19 -1.52 46.86
N MET A 489 -27.13 -2.13 45.68
CA MET A 489 -26.97 -3.57 45.54
C MET A 489 -25.51 -3.99 45.80
N GLU A 490 -25.31 -5.09 46.53
CA GLU A 490 -23.97 -5.65 46.78
C GLU A 490 -23.23 -5.87 45.46
N LYS A 491 -21.97 -5.42 45.37
CA LYS A 491 -21.12 -5.44 44.16
C LYS A 491 -21.22 -6.74 43.35
N LYS A 492 -21.05 -7.91 43.99
CA LYS A 492 -21.10 -9.21 43.31
C LYS A 492 -22.47 -9.50 42.70
N ARG A 493 -23.53 -9.13 43.42
CA ARG A 493 -24.91 -9.30 42.98
C ARG A 493 -25.26 -8.32 41.86
N ALA A 494 -24.83 -7.06 41.98
CA ALA A 494 -24.99 -6.04 40.94
C ALA A 494 -24.34 -6.48 39.61
N ILE A 495 -23.10 -6.99 39.65
CA ILE A 495 -22.42 -7.50 38.45
C ILE A 495 -23.18 -8.68 37.84
N ALA A 496 -23.68 -9.61 38.66
CA ALA A 496 -24.41 -10.78 38.17
C ALA A 496 -25.76 -10.40 37.53
N VAL A 497 -26.51 -9.48 38.15
CA VAL A 497 -27.78 -8.96 37.63
C VAL A 497 -27.54 -8.19 36.34
N ALA A 498 -26.54 -7.29 36.32
CA ALA A 498 -26.17 -6.53 35.13
C ALA A 498 -25.75 -7.42 33.95
N THR A 499 -24.97 -8.47 34.22
CA THR A 499 -24.57 -9.42 33.18
C THR A 499 -25.79 -10.17 32.62
N ALA A 500 -26.74 -10.54 33.49
CA ALA A 500 -27.95 -11.25 33.07
C ALA A 500 -28.89 -10.38 32.23
N THR A 501 -29.07 -9.10 32.58
CA THR A 501 -29.92 -8.17 31.82
C THR A 501 -29.28 -7.79 30.48
N ARG A 502 -27.95 -7.63 30.43
CA ARG A 502 -27.22 -7.28 29.21
C ARG A 502 -26.94 -8.46 28.27
N ALA A 503 -27.02 -9.71 28.74
CA ALA A 503 -26.74 -10.89 27.93
C ALA A 503 -27.56 -10.98 26.64
N LYS A 504 -28.87 -10.70 26.70
CA LYS A 504 -29.76 -10.74 25.51
C LYS A 504 -29.36 -9.68 24.46
N PRO A 505 -29.25 -8.38 24.79
CA PRO A 505 -28.77 -7.38 23.84
C PRO A 505 -27.38 -7.67 23.27
N ILE A 506 -26.41 -8.10 24.09
CA ILE A 506 -25.05 -8.40 23.64
C ILE A 506 -25.06 -9.56 22.62
N MET A 507 -25.81 -10.63 22.91
CA MET A 507 -25.95 -11.77 22.00
C MET A 507 -26.63 -11.37 20.68
N LEU A 508 -27.64 -10.50 20.72
CA LEU A 508 -28.30 -10.00 19.51
C LEU A 508 -27.33 -9.24 18.60
N THR A 509 -26.46 -8.39 19.18
CA THR A 509 -25.41 -7.69 18.43
C THR A 509 -24.43 -8.67 17.79
N ALA A 510 -23.99 -9.70 18.53
CA ALA A 510 -23.09 -10.71 18.00
C ALA A 510 -23.74 -11.49 16.83
N ILE A 511 -24.99 -11.93 16.98
CA ILE A 511 -25.72 -12.65 15.92
C ILE A 511 -25.85 -11.78 14.67
N ALA A 512 -26.21 -10.50 14.82
CA ALA A 512 -26.31 -9.58 13.68
C ALA A 512 -24.98 -9.45 12.93
N ILE A 513 -23.86 -9.34 13.65
CA ILE A 513 -22.52 -9.28 13.06
C ILE A 513 -22.18 -10.59 12.35
N ILE A 514 -22.46 -11.74 12.97
CA ILE A 514 -22.20 -13.06 12.38
C ILE A 514 -22.97 -13.22 11.06
N LEU A 515 -24.27 -12.91 11.06
CA LEU A 515 -25.11 -13.03 9.87
C LEU A 515 -24.67 -12.09 8.74
N GLY A 516 -24.34 -10.83 9.07
CA GLY A 516 -23.83 -9.87 8.07
C GLY A 516 -22.46 -10.25 7.53
N SER A 517 -21.58 -10.79 8.38
CA SER A 517 -20.21 -11.16 8.02
C SER A 517 -20.13 -12.47 7.24
N LEU A 518 -21.17 -13.31 7.29
CA LEU A 518 -21.24 -14.55 6.50
C LEU A 518 -21.22 -14.27 4.98
N LEU A 519 -21.83 -13.15 4.55
CA LEU A 519 -21.79 -12.71 3.15
C LEU A 519 -20.38 -12.25 2.74
N LEU A 520 -19.63 -11.65 3.67
CA LEU A 520 -18.25 -11.22 3.43
C LEU A 520 -17.29 -12.40 3.38
N ALA A 521 -17.55 -13.47 4.16
CA ALA A 521 -16.70 -14.64 4.27
C ALA A 521 -16.51 -15.38 2.93
N THR A 522 -17.46 -15.27 2.00
CA THR A 522 -17.38 -15.89 0.66
C THR A 522 -16.62 -15.06 -0.37
N ASP A 523 -16.30 -13.80 -0.06
CA ASP A 523 -15.56 -12.93 -0.97
C ASP A 523 -14.05 -13.23 -0.94
N PRO A 524 -13.36 -13.32 -2.09
CA PRO A 524 -11.93 -13.57 -2.10
C PRO A 524 -11.10 -12.53 -1.36
N ILE A 525 -11.49 -11.25 -1.33
CA ILE A 525 -10.70 -10.18 -0.71
C ILE A 525 -11.16 -9.95 0.74
N PHE A 526 -12.47 -9.93 0.98
CA PHE A 526 -13.07 -9.66 2.29
C PHE A 526 -13.34 -10.92 3.12
N GLY A 527 -13.02 -12.11 2.63
CA GLY A 527 -13.22 -13.38 3.33
C GLY A 527 -12.59 -13.39 4.72
N GLY A 528 -11.33 -12.97 4.81
CA GLY A 528 -10.60 -12.88 6.08
C GLY A 528 -11.21 -11.88 7.06
N LEU A 529 -11.73 -10.75 6.57
CA LEU A 529 -12.50 -9.78 7.36
C LEU A 529 -13.77 -10.42 7.93
N GLY A 530 -14.53 -11.15 7.09
CA GLY A 530 -15.76 -11.84 7.51
C GLY A 530 -15.50 -12.86 8.61
N ILE A 531 -14.49 -13.71 8.45
CA ILE A 531 -14.12 -14.74 9.44
C ILE A 531 -13.65 -14.11 10.75
N ALA A 532 -12.84 -13.05 10.69
CA ALA A 532 -12.40 -12.31 11.87
C ALA A 532 -13.60 -11.76 12.67
N LEU A 533 -14.61 -11.22 11.99
CA LEU A 533 -15.82 -10.70 12.63
C LEU A 533 -16.71 -11.81 13.21
N ILE A 534 -16.88 -12.93 12.49
CA ILE A 534 -17.71 -14.07 12.95
C ILE A 534 -17.11 -14.66 14.23
N PHE A 535 -15.91 -15.23 14.15
CA PHE A 535 -15.33 -15.95 15.28
C PHE A 535 -14.85 -15.01 16.39
N GLY A 536 -14.38 -13.83 16.01
CA GLY A 536 -14.00 -12.82 16.98
C GLY A 536 -15.21 -12.30 17.76
N SER A 537 -16.40 -12.12 17.16
CA SER A 537 -17.60 -11.71 17.90
C SER A 537 -18.12 -12.78 18.86
N ILE A 538 -17.98 -14.07 18.50
CA ILE A 538 -18.24 -15.20 19.40
C ILE A 538 -17.30 -15.14 20.61
N ALA A 539 -16.00 -15.01 20.38
CA ALA A 539 -15.01 -14.90 21.47
C ALA A 539 -15.24 -13.66 22.34
N ALA A 540 -15.49 -12.50 21.72
CA ALA A 540 -15.80 -11.25 22.41
C ALA A 540 -17.02 -11.38 23.31
N THR A 541 -18.07 -12.07 22.86
CA THR A 541 -19.29 -12.31 23.65
C THR A 541 -19.01 -13.18 24.86
N LEU A 542 -18.23 -14.25 24.70
CA LEU A 542 -17.82 -15.12 25.81
C LEU A 542 -16.96 -14.36 26.82
N VAL A 543 -15.97 -13.60 26.36
CA VAL A 543 -15.11 -12.77 27.22
C VAL A 543 -15.95 -11.73 27.97
N SER A 544 -16.88 -11.06 27.29
CA SER A 544 -17.75 -10.04 27.88
C SER A 544 -18.68 -10.61 28.96
N LEU A 545 -19.24 -11.81 28.76
CA LEU A 545 -20.20 -12.41 29.70
C LEU A 545 -19.57 -13.19 30.86
N TYR A 546 -18.34 -13.68 30.70
CA TYR A 546 -17.70 -14.54 31.71
C TYR A 546 -16.42 -13.95 32.31
N PHE A 547 -15.58 -13.30 31.51
CA PHE A 547 -14.28 -12.81 31.97
C PHE A 547 -14.34 -11.37 32.50
N ILE A 548 -15.04 -10.46 31.82
CA ILE A 548 -15.20 -9.07 32.27
C ILE A 548 -15.83 -8.98 33.67
N PRO A 549 -16.88 -9.75 34.03
CA PRO A 549 -17.42 -9.76 35.39
C PRO A 549 -16.39 -10.15 36.47
N VAL A 550 -15.46 -11.07 36.14
CA VAL A 550 -14.37 -11.48 37.05
C VAL A 550 -13.37 -10.34 37.24
N LEU A 551 -12.99 -9.64 36.16
CA LEU A 551 -12.11 -8.48 36.23
C LEU A 551 -12.74 -7.33 37.03
N MET A 552 -14.03 -7.06 36.82
CA MET A 552 -14.77 -6.03 37.54
C MET A 552 -14.87 -6.31 39.04
N ASP A 553 -15.09 -7.57 39.43
CA ASP A 553 -15.14 -7.92 40.86
C ASP A 553 -13.77 -7.79 41.54
N ASN A 554 -12.68 -8.09 40.83
CA ASN A 554 -11.33 -7.91 41.35
C ASN A 554 -10.91 -6.42 41.40
N ALA A 555 -11.52 -5.56 40.58
CA ALA A 555 -11.21 -4.13 40.56
C ALA A 555 -11.88 -3.36 41.70
N LYS A 556 -11.08 -2.60 42.47
CA LYS A 556 -11.58 -1.76 43.58
C LYS A 556 -12.38 -0.54 43.10
N ALA A 557 -12.17 -0.11 41.85
CA ALA A 557 -12.75 1.10 41.27
C ALA A 557 -14.27 1.06 41.00
N LEU A 558 -14.94 -0.08 41.24
CA LEU A 558 -16.38 -0.22 41.01
C LEU A 558 -17.24 0.21 42.22
N MET A 559 -16.63 0.36 43.41
CA MET A 559 -17.34 0.82 44.61
C MET A 559 -17.36 2.35 44.62
N PRO A 560 -18.51 3.00 44.89
CA PRO A 560 -18.49 4.41 45.26
C PRO A 560 -17.63 4.56 46.53
N ASN A 561 -16.72 5.54 46.53
CA ASN A 561 -15.91 5.82 47.72
C ASN A 561 -16.86 6.25 48.85
N GLU A 562 -16.91 5.50 49.95
CA GLU A 562 -17.50 5.96 51.22
C GLU A 562 -16.65 7.04 51.92
N HIS A 563 -15.56 7.51 51.30
CA HIS A 563 -14.75 8.61 51.80
C HIS A 563 -15.00 9.88 50.98
N GLU A 564 -16.16 10.50 51.18
CA GLU A 564 -16.41 11.89 50.81
C GLU A 564 -16.46 12.81 52.05
N PHE A 565 -16.01 12.33 53.23
CA PHE A 565 -16.06 13.13 54.47
C PHE A 565 -14.78 13.20 55.31
N GLU A 566 -13.64 12.67 54.88
CA GLU A 566 -12.43 12.72 55.73
C GLU A 566 -11.09 12.65 54.96
N ASP A 567 -10.93 13.44 53.90
CA ASP A 567 -9.61 13.59 53.25
C ASP A 567 -9.30 15.06 52.92
N GLN A 568 -9.39 15.92 53.94
CA GLN A 568 -8.69 17.21 53.94
C GLN A 568 -7.18 16.94 54.17
N GLY A 569 -6.43 16.66 53.11
CA GLY A 569 -4.96 16.64 53.24
C GLY A 569 -4.12 15.92 52.18
N ARG A 570 -4.68 15.30 51.14
CA ARG A 570 -3.87 14.64 50.09
C ARG A 570 -4.24 15.07 48.68
N SER A 571 -3.80 16.27 48.32
CA SER A 571 -3.82 16.77 46.94
C SER A 571 -2.51 16.42 46.24
N GLY A 572 -2.50 15.31 45.50
CA GLY A 572 -1.36 14.94 44.66
C GLY A 572 -1.75 13.85 43.66
N THR A 573 -1.97 14.24 42.40
CA THR A 573 -2.36 13.37 41.26
C THR A 573 -1.43 12.16 41.07
N TRP A 574 -0.20 12.24 41.58
CA TRP A 574 0.80 11.17 41.54
C TRP A 574 0.56 10.04 42.57
N CYS A 575 -0.03 10.32 43.73
CA CYS A 575 -0.30 9.29 44.75
C CYS A 575 -1.43 8.32 44.32
N ILE A 576 -2.42 8.85 43.59
CA ILE A 576 -3.54 8.07 43.03
C ILE A 576 -3.03 7.11 41.92
N LEU A 577 -1.99 7.49 41.19
CA LEU A 577 -1.37 6.66 40.15
C LEU A 577 -0.66 5.45 40.76
N THR A 578 0.10 5.65 41.85
CA THR A 578 0.87 4.59 42.51
C THR A 578 0.00 3.57 43.24
N ASP A 579 -1.12 3.99 43.82
CA ASP A 579 -2.04 3.09 44.53
C ASP A 579 -2.90 2.26 43.56
N ASN A 580 -3.27 2.82 42.41
CA ASN A 580 -3.97 2.08 41.35
C ASN A 580 -3.07 1.05 40.65
N ILE A 581 -1.79 1.37 40.41
CA ILE A 581 -0.82 0.43 39.83
C ILE A 581 -0.47 -0.69 40.84
N LYS A 582 -0.32 -0.38 42.14
CA LYS A 582 -0.14 -1.40 43.18
C LYS A 582 -1.36 -2.34 43.30
N SER A 583 -2.57 -1.85 43.02
CA SER A 583 -3.78 -2.68 43.05
C SER A 583 -3.87 -3.71 41.92
N MET A 584 -3.10 -3.55 40.84
CA MET A 584 -3.06 -4.50 39.71
C MET A 584 -2.20 -5.75 39.99
N PHE A 585 -1.34 -5.74 41.02
CA PHE A 585 -0.44 -6.84 41.35
C PHE A 585 -0.41 -7.13 42.86
N PRO A 586 -1.12 -8.16 43.35
CA PRO A 586 -1.12 -8.47 44.78
C PRO A 586 0.23 -9.08 45.19
N LYS A 587 0.95 -8.43 46.11
CA LYS A 587 1.99 -9.11 46.91
C LYS A 587 1.37 -9.62 48.21
N GLY A 588 1.77 -10.83 48.58
CA GLY A 588 1.32 -11.54 49.78
C GLY A 588 1.55 -10.76 51.07
N GLU A 589 0.78 -11.14 52.08
CA GLU A 589 0.77 -10.61 53.44
C GLU A 589 2.18 -10.42 54.00
N ASP A 590 2.47 -9.26 54.59
CA ASP A 590 3.39 -9.22 55.73
C ASP A 590 3.17 -8.04 56.69
N LYS A 591 3.48 -8.33 57.95
CA LYS A 591 3.08 -7.68 59.20
C LYS A 591 3.92 -6.46 59.59
N LYS A 592 3.27 -5.61 60.43
CA LYS A 592 3.83 -4.68 61.43
C LYS A 592 4.62 -3.46 60.94
N SER A 593 3.93 -2.32 60.95
CA SER A 593 4.52 -0.97 61.03
C SER A 593 5.00 -0.70 62.47
N LYS A 594 6.27 -0.31 62.61
CA LYS A 594 6.77 0.54 63.70
C LYS A 594 7.57 1.67 63.07
N ALA A 595 7.25 2.88 63.52
CA ALA A 595 7.82 4.15 63.09
C ALA A 595 9.30 4.28 63.45
N HIS A 596 10.05 4.99 62.62
CA HIS A 596 11.12 5.89 63.06
C HIS A 596 11.19 7.10 62.11
N HIS A 597 11.07 8.28 62.72
CA HIS A 597 11.37 9.59 62.15
C HIS A 597 12.87 9.76 61.88
N ASN A 598 13.18 10.50 60.81
CA ASN A 598 14.17 11.60 60.81
C ASN A 598 14.11 12.32 59.46
N ASP A 599 13.52 13.50 59.44
CA ASP A 599 14.25 14.76 59.20
C ASP A 599 13.25 15.89 58.94
N THR A 600 13.16 16.74 59.95
CA THR A 600 12.40 17.99 59.99
C THR A 600 13.39 19.12 59.72
N LEU A 601 13.00 20.13 58.93
CA LEU A 601 12.95 21.55 59.34
C LEU A 601 12.85 22.51 58.14
N LEU A 602 11.76 23.29 58.19
CA LEU A 602 11.61 24.73 57.87
C LEU A 602 11.88 25.21 56.44
N TYR A 603 10.81 25.69 55.79
CA TYR A 603 10.56 27.13 55.66
C TYR A 603 9.04 27.35 55.44
N GLU A 604 8.41 28.01 56.41
CA GLU A 604 7.17 28.80 56.25
C GLU A 604 7.52 30.13 55.55
N ASP A 605 6.48 30.82 55.09
CA ASP A 605 6.45 32.15 54.47
C ASP A 605 6.74 32.19 52.96
N TYR A 606 5.67 32.32 52.16
CA TYR A 606 5.48 33.45 51.25
C TYR A 606 4.00 33.56 50.86
N GLU A 607 3.41 34.71 51.21
CA GLU A 607 2.12 35.21 50.78
C GLU A 607 2.04 35.37 49.25
N CYS A 608 0.79 35.38 48.75
CA CYS A 608 0.45 35.56 47.34
C CYS A 608 1.05 36.84 46.72
N GLU A 609 1.70 36.69 45.56
CA GLU A 609 1.91 37.76 44.58
C GLU A 609 1.25 37.36 43.25
N ASP A 610 0.49 38.30 42.69
CA ASP A 610 -0.59 38.13 41.71
C ASP A 610 -0.13 38.08 40.24
N ASP A 611 1.09 37.60 39.93
CA ASP A 611 1.64 37.73 38.55
C ASP A 611 2.36 36.50 37.96
N THR A 612 1.91 35.29 38.28
CA THR A 612 2.33 34.10 37.51
C THR A 612 1.16 33.18 37.16
N ARG A 613 0.42 33.54 36.10
CA ARG A 613 -0.41 32.58 35.38
C ARG A 613 0.47 31.47 34.82
N THR A 614 0.53 30.36 35.55
CA THR A 614 1.26 29.16 35.15
C THR A 614 0.79 28.63 33.80
N THR A 615 1.73 28.04 33.07
CA THR A 615 1.66 27.47 31.71
C THR A 615 0.50 26.49 31.48
N TRP A 616 -0.16 26.03 32.55
CA TRP A 616 -1.36 25.20 32.52
C TRP A 616 -2.63 25.96 32.11
N CYS A 617 -2.78 27.24 32.47
CA CYS A 617 -3.94 28.04 32.04
C CYS A 617 -3.91 28.34 30.52
N ARG A 618 -2.72 28.57 29.95
CA ARG A 618 -2.55 28.76 28.49
C ARG A 618 -2.82 27.49 27.68
N LEU A 619 -2.60 26.30 28.26
CA LEU A 619 -2.92 25.03 27.62
C LEU A 619 -4.44 24.78 27.61
N ILE A 620 -5.13 25.12 28.69
CA ILE A 620 -6.59 25.00 28.81
C ILE A 620 -7.30 26.01 27.89
N ASP A 621 -6.81 27.25 27.79
CA ASP A 621 -7.37 28.26 26.88
C ASP A 621 -7.12 27.90 25.40
N ASN A 622 -5.98 27.27 25.08
CA ASN A 622 -5.70 26.76 23.74
C ASN A 622 -6.52 25.53 23.35
N VAL A 623 -6.97 24.71 24.31
CA VAL A 623 -7.87 23.57 24.02
C VAL A 623 -9.33 24.04 23.91
N LYS A 624 -9.73 25.08 24.65
CA LYS A 624 -11.06 25.71 24.53
C LYS A 624 -11.27 26.40 23.17
N SER A 625 -10.24 26.92 22.53
CA SER A 625 -10.35 27.54 21.20
C SER A 625 -10.55 26.54 20.04
N PHE A 626 -10.41 25.24 20.29
CA PHE A 626 -10.63 24.17 19.30
C PHE A 626 -12.07 23.64 19.23
N PHE A 627 -12.97 24.04 20.13
CA PHE A 627 -14.38 23.62 20.11
C PHE A 627 -15.29 24.86 20.08
N PRO A 628 -16.11 25.08 19.03
CA PRO A 628 -17.09 26.15 19.06
C PRO A 628 -18.24 25.76 20.01
N ASP A 629 -18.59 26.67 20.91
CA ASP A 629 -19.85 26.64 21.66
C ASP A 629 -21.02 26.95 20.71
N GLU A 630 -22.00 26.07 20.63
CA GLU A 630 -23.29 26.33 19.97
C GLU A 630 -24.40 26.48 21.01
N LYS A 631 -24.98 27.70 21.12
CA LYS A 631 -26.35 28.04 21.56
C LYS A 631 -26.64 29.47 21.05
N GLU A 632 -27.74 29.90 20.44
CA GLU A 632 -29.06 29.44 19.96
C GLU A 632 -29.50 30.51 18.91
N LYS A 633 -30.23 30.26 17.81
CA LYS A 633 -31.70 30.06 17.73
C LYS A 633 -32.15 29.67 16.31
N LYS A 634 -33.10 28.71 16.28
CA LYS A 634 -34.23 28.36 15.35
C LYS A 634 -34.42 29.27 14.11
N SER A 635 -34.75 28.77 12.91
CA SER A 635 -35.97 27.99 12.58
C SER A 635 -35.98 27.38 11.16
N ASP A 636 -36.73 26.27 11.02
CA ASP A 636 -37.54 25.80 9.87
C ASP A 636 -36.92 25.18 8.59
N VAL A 637 -36.83 23.84 8.62
CA VAL A 637 -37.44 22.83 7.72
C VAL A 637 -37.80 23.24 6.27
N LYS A 638 -37.19 22.58 5.27
CA LYS A 638 -37.88 21.71 4.27
C LYS A 638 -36.94 20.91 3.36
N LYS A 639 -37.49 19.79 2.88
CA LYS A 639 -36.93 18.59 2.22
C LYS A 639 -36.40 18.79 0.78
N LEU A 640 -35.46 17.89 0.38
CA LEU A 640 -35.26 17.09 -0.87
C LEU A 640 -36.10 17.43 -2.14
N PRO A 641 -35.64 17.17 -3.39
CA PRO A 641 -34.96 15.90 -3.79
C PRO A 641 -33.84 15.98 -4.85
N GLU A 642 -33.33 14.79 -5.15
CA GLU A 642 -32.42 14.30 -6.19
C GLU A 642 -32.72 14.81 -7.62
N ASP A 643 -31.69 14.80 -8.50
CA ASP A 643 -31.78 14.20 -9.84
C ASP A 643 -30.38 14.16 -10.54
N ASP A 644 -30.15 13.05 -11.26
CA ASP A 644 -29.07 12.74 -12.22
C ASP A 644 -29.00 13.78 -13.37
N VAL A 645 -27.98 13.95 -14.23
CA VAL A 645 -27.28 13.04 -15.17
C VAL A 645 -26.03 13.80 -15.80
N PRO A 646 -25.28 13.34 -16.85
CA PRO A 646 -23.82 13.10 -16.82
C PRO A 646 -22.99 13.87 -17.89
N LEU A 647 -21.76 13.39 -18.17
CA LEU A 647 -20.85 13.64 -19.34
C LEU A 647 -19.93 14.87 -19.21
N GLN A 648 -18.67 14.90 -19.69
CA GLN A 648 -17.64 13.99 -20.22
C GLN A 648 -16.37 14.87 -20.44
N HIS A 649 -15.17 14.27 -20.37
CA HIS A 649 -13.85 14.56 -21.00
C HIS A 649 -13.41 16.04 -21.29
N GLU A 650 -12.15 16.47 -21.13
CA GLU A 650 -10.86 15.87 -21.55
C GLU A 650 -9.68 16.77 -21.05
N GLU A 651 -8.52 16.16 -20.72
CA GLU A 651 -7.09 16.58 -20.91
C GLU A 651 -6.58 18.01 -20.52
N ASP A 652 -5.37 18.29 -20.00
CA ASP A 652 -4.16 17.55 -19.59
C ASP A 652 -3.18 18.49 -18.80
N THR A 653 -2.36 17.93 -17.88
CA THR A 653 -1.07 18.45 -17.30
C THR A 653 -1.04 19.58 -16.21
N PRO A 654 0.10 19.85 -15.53
CA PRO A 654 0.62 19.12 -14.36
C PRO A 654 0.82 20.02 -13.12
N GLU A 655 0.21 19.68 -11.97
CA GLU A 655 0.49 20.37 -10.70
C GLU A 655 0.77 19.37 -9.58
N ALA A 656 2.03 18.94 -9.47
CA ALA A 656 2.53 18.25 -8.28
C ALA A 656 4.04 18.45 -8.07
N GLU A 657 4.54 19.69 -8.12
CA GLU A 657 5.97 19.96 -7.80
C GLU A 657 6.25 20.93 -6.65
N ASN A 658 5.26 21.57 -6.02
CA ASN A 658 5.56 22.56 -4.97
C ASN A 658 5.23 22.18 -3.52
N LYS A 659 5.01 20.89 -3.23
CA LYS A 659 4.74 20.42 -1.84
C LYS A 659 5.89 19.72 -1.14
N VAL A 660 7.06 19.56 -1.79
CA VAL A 660 8.14 18.70 -1.27
C VAL A 660 9.43 19.44 -0.89
N MET A 661 9.65 20.70 -1.31
CA MET A 661 10.96 21.34 -1.11
C MET A 661 11.27 21.89 0.31
N LEU A 662 10.28 22.13 1.17
CA LEU A 662 10.53 22.71 2.50
C LEU A 662 10.68 21.68 3.62
N SER A 663 10.20 20.44 3.43
CA SER A 663 10.40 19.36 4.41
C SER A 663 11.76 18.66 4.25
N THR A 664 12.43 18.79 3.10
CA THR A 664 13.66 18.06 2.80
C THR A 664 14.90 18.69 3.43
N LYS A 665 15.05 20.02 3.43
CA LYS A 665 16.27 20.68 3.97
C LYS A 665 16.45 20.55 5.49
N LEU A 666 15.36 20.57 6.27
CA LEU A 666 15.45 20.39 7.73
C LEU A 666 15.78 18.93 8.08
N THR A 667 15.22 17.99 7.31
CA THR A 667 15.39 16.55 7.53
C THR A 667 16.76 16.05 7.04
N GLU A 668 17.35 16.67 6.01
CA GLU A 668 18.70 16.37 5.54
C GLU A 668 19.80 16.87 6.51
N SER A 669 19.57 18.00 7.18
CA SER A 669 20.50 18.51 8.21
C SER A 669 20.53 17.64 9.47
N ILE A 670 19.42 16.97 9.80
CA ILE A 670 19.32 16.02 10.92
C ILE A 670 20.01 14.68 10.60
N LYS A 671 20.12 14.30 9.33
CA LYS A 671 20.71 13.01 8.90
C LYS A 671 22.24 13.01 8.81
N ALA A 672 22.90 14.16 8.91
CA ALA A 672 24.34 14.28 8.66
C ALA A 672 25.26 14.23 9.92
N LEU A 673 24.75 13.89 11.11
CA LEU A 673 25.56 13.84 12.34
C LEU A 673 25.93 12.40 12.78
N PRO A 674 27.17 12.14 13.27
CA PRO A 674 27.61 10.80 13.66
C PRO A 674 26.98 10.33 14.97
N SER A 675 26.69 9.03 15.06
CA SER A 675 26.11 8.37 16.25
C SER A 675 27.01 8.49 17.49
N LEU A 676 26.55 9.24 18.49
CA LEU A 676 27.11 9.22 19.85
C LEU A 676 26.80 7.86 20.50
N LYS A 677 27.85 7.05 20.70
CA LYS A 677 27.82 5.83 21.53
C LYS A 677 27.40 6.20 22.95
N ILE A 678 26.30 5.64 23.42
CA ILE A 678 25.89 5.72 24.82
C ILE A 678 26.57 4.56 25.54
N ASP A 679 27.60 4.88 26.32
CA ASP A 679 28.23 3.94 27.26
C ASP A 679 27.38 3.88 28.53
N THR A 680 26.87 2.69 28.86
CA THR A 680 25.99 2.46 30.00
C THR A 680 26.81 2.39 31.29
N LYS A 681 27.02 3.52 31.95
CA LYS A 681 27.23 3.61 33.41
C LYS A 681 27.17 5.08 33.85
N VAL A 682 26.58 5.29 35.03
CA VAL A 682 26.40 6.57 35.75
C VAL A 682 25.14 7.36 35.37
N TYR A 683 24.02 7.00 36.00
CA TYR A 683 22.89 7.90 36.19
C TYR A 683 22.73 8.20 37.68
N LYS A 684 23.20 9.38 38.10
CA LYS A 684 22.80 9.99 39.36
C LYS A 684 22.66 11.50 39.14
N LYS A 685 21.42 11.97 39.23
CA LYS A 685 20.98 13.32 39.63
C LYS A 685 21.77 14.50 39.05
N ASN A 686 21.25 15.12 37.97
CA ASN A 686 21.35 16.58 37.81
C ASN A 686 20.18 17.14 36.99
N LYS A 687 19.60 18.21 37.54
CA LYS A 687 18.48 18.99 37.01
C LYS A 687 19.09 20.06 36.11
N MET A 688 18.75 20.04 34.83
CA MET A 688 19.30 20.96 33.83
C MET A 688 18.77 22.38 34.08
N LEU A 689 19.67 23.37 34.15
CA LEU A 689 19.30 24.77 34.44
C LEU A 689 18.75 25.43 33.16
N TRP A 690 17.79 26.34 33.29
CA TRP A 690 17.05 26.96 32.16
C TRP A 690 17.98 27.65 31.13
N ASN A 691 19.10 28.21 31.59
CA ASN A 691 20.11 28.83 30.74
C ASN A 691 20.86 27.81 29.84
N GLU A 692 21.08 26.56 30.30
CA GLU A 692 21.64 25.50 29.45
C GLU A 692 20.66 25.05 28.36
N MET A 693 19.35 25.21 28.58
CA MET A 693 18.35 24.88 27.57
C MET A 693 18.33 25.96 26.47
N ILE A 694 18.43 27.24 26.86
CA ILE A 694 18.59 28.35 25.91
C ILE A 694 19.90 28.22 25.11
N ASP A 695 21.02 27.93 25.77
CA ASP A 695 22.31 27.80 25.08
C ASP A 695 22.33 26.61 24.11
N LYS A 696 21.63 25.52 24.45
CA LYS A 696 21.46 24.38 23.53
C LYS A 696 20.51 24.68 22.38
N VAL A 697 19.49 25.52 22.56
CA VAL A 697 18.63 25.98 21.46
C VAL A 697 19.37 26.96 20.55
N LYS A 698 20.17 27.88 21.11
CA LYS A 698 21.08 28.79 20.38
C LYS A 698 22.08 27.99 19.53
N ALA A 699 22.67 26.94 20.11
CA ALA A 699 23.59 26.03 19.40
C ALA A 699 22.89 25.15 18.35
N PHE A 700 21.66 24.70 18.60
CA PHE A 700 20.88 23.84 17.69
C PHE A 700 20.34 24.60 16.47
N LEU A 701 20.00 25.88 16.63
CA LEU A 701 19.52 26.76 15.55
C LEU A 701 20.62 27.61 14.90
N ASN A 702 21.86 27.55 15.43
CA ASN A 702 23.02 28.30 14.97
C ASN A 702 22.81 29.83 14.95
N LEU A 703 22.09 30.36 15.94
CA LEU A 703 21.76 31.79 16.10
C LEU A 703 22.59 32.37 17.25
N LYS A 704 23.14 33.58 17.06
CA LYS A 704 24.19 34.13 17.95
C LYS A 704 23.65 35.12 18.99
N THR A 705 22.45 35.67 18.81
CA THR A 705 21.85 36.66 19.73
C THR A 705 20.38 36.37 20.02
N GLU A 706 19.85 36.93 21.13
CA GLU A 706 18.47 36.72 21.58
C GLU A 706 17.45 37.39 20.64
N ASP A 707 17.80 38.54 20.04
CA ASP A 707 16.98 39.26 19.06
C ASP A 707 16.72 38.46 17.76
N GLU A 708 17.65 37.57 17.38
CA GLU A 708 17.47 36.69 16.21
C GLU A 708 16.41 35.60 16.45
N ILE A 709 16.19 35.22 17.72
CA ILE A 709 15.19 34.22 18.11
C ILE A 709 13.79 34.83 18.05
N ASP A 710 13.63 36.05 18.56
CA ASP A 710 12.34 36.77 18.51
C ASP A 710 11.95 37.11 17.07
N HIS A 711 12.93 37.49 16.24
CA HIS A 711 12.70 37.71 14.81
C HIS A 711 12.33 36.41 14.07
N ALA A 712 12.96 35.27 14.41
CA ALA A 712 12.59 33.97 13.85
C ALA A 712 11.20 33.50 14.29
N TYR A 713 10.82 33.80 15.53
CA TYR A 713 9.51 33.49 16.09
C TYR A 713 8.39 34.30 15.43
N GLU A 714 8.55 35.62 15.30
CA GLU A 714 7.56 36.46 14.62
C GLU A 714 7.45 36.12 13.13
N LYS A 715 8.55 35.73 12.47
CA LYS A 715 8.52 35.22 11.10
C LYS A 715 7.73 33.91 10.97
N ALA A 716 7.91 32.97 11.90
CA ALA A 716 7.17 31.71 11.92
C ALA A 716 5.68 31.90 12.21
N LYS A 717 5.34 32.87 13.06
CA LYS A 717 3.96 33.26 13.38
C LYS A 717 3.27 33.90 12.17
N ALA A 718 3.93 34.83 11.48
CA ALA A 718 3.43 35.42 10.24
C ALA A 718 3.18 34.37 9.16
N GLU A 719 4.07 33.38 9.02
CA GLU A 719 3.90 32.28 8.06
C GLU A 719 2.68 31.40 8.40
N ARG A 720 2.46 31.11 9.69
CA ARG A 720 1.30 30.36 10.16
C ARG A 720 -0.01 31.12 9.89
N ASP A 721 -0.04 32.41 10.17
CA ASP A 721 -1.24 33.24 10.00
C ASP A 721 -1.59 33.41 8.52
N PHE A 722 -0.58 33.54 7.65
CA PHE A 722 -0.75 33.51 6.20
C PHE A 722 -1.42 32.20 5.73
N ILE A 723 -0.90 31.05 6.14
CA ILE A 723 -1.43 29.73 5.73
C ILE A 723 -2.89 29.55 6.19
N ASN A 724 -3.22 29.98 7.40
CA ASN A 724 -4.58 29.89 7.93
C ASN A 724 -5.57 30.75 7.13
N LEU A 725 -5.20 31.99 6.81
CA LEU A 725 -6.02 32.90 6.00
C LEU A 725 -6.17 32.40 4.56
N HIS A 726 -5.09 31.88 3.95
CA HIS A 726 -5.14 31.26 2.63
C HIS A 726 -6.11 30.06 2.60
N ASN A 727 -6.03 29.16 3.58
CA ASN A 727 -6.90 27.99 3.66
C ASN A 727 -8.36 28.36 3.96
N THR A 728 -8.57 29.41 4.76
CA THR A 728 -9.91 29.95 5.01
C THR A 728 -10.50 30.53 3.72
N GLY A 729 -9.70 31.25 2.92
CA GLY A 729 -10.09 31.73 1.60
C GLY A 729 -10.49 30.58 0.66
N ASN A 730 -9.69 29.51 0.59
CA ASN A 730 -10.00 28.32 -0.21
C ASN A 730 -11.33 27.69 0.20
N LYS A 731 -11.58 27.57 1.51
CA LYS A 731 -12.81 26.99 2.05
C LYS A 731 -14.04 27.84 1.73
N GLN A 732 -13.95 29.17 1.81
CA GLN A 732 -15.07 30.06 1.46
C GLN A 732 -15.32 30.09 -0.05
N PHE A 733 -14.26 30.04 -0.85
CA PHE A 733 -14.35 29.94 -2.30
C PHE A 733 -15.08 28.67 -2.74
N GLN A 734 -14.78 27.52 -2.13
CA GLN A 734 -15.51 26.26 -2.38
C GLN A 734 -16.99 26.34 -1.98
N LYS A 735 -17.33 27.14 -0.96
CA LYS A 735 -18.71 27.38 -0.52
C LYS A 735 -19.45 28.42 -1.36
N LYS A 736 -18.81 29.00 -2.38
CA LYS A 736 -19.30 30.13 -3.20
C LYS A 736 -19.61 31.40 -2.39
N ASP A 737 -19.06 31.54 -1.18
CA ASP A 737 -19.12 32.79 -0.40
C ASP A 737 -17.93 33.67 -0.83
N LEU A 738 -18.07 34.27 -2.02
CA LEU A 738 -16.98 34.96 -2.72
C LEU A 738 -16.48 36.20 -1.97
N ASP A 739 -17.35 36.89 -1.23
CA ASP A 739 -16.99 38.06 -0.43
C ASP A 739 -16.01 37.71 0.70
N LYS A 740 -16.32 36.66 1.47
CA LYS A 740 -15.43 36.20 2.54
C LYS A 740 -14.15 35.55 2.01
N ALA A 741 -14.21 34.94 0.84
CA ALA A 741 -13.03 34.41 0.16
C ALA A 741 -12.06 35.53 -0.23
N ILE A 742 -12.56 36.59 -0.88
CA ILE A 742 -11.80 37.78 -1.26
C ILE A 742 -11.18 38.44 -0.02
N GLU A 743 -11.97 38.68 1.02
CA GLU A 743 -11.50 39.29 2.27
C GLU A 743 -10.36 38.47 2.92
N SER A 744 -10.49 37.14 2.92
CA SER A 744 -9.49 36.24 3.51
C SER A 744 -8.18 36.23 2.72
N TYR A 745 -8.25 36.23 1.38
CA TYR A 745 -7.06 36.31 0.53
C TYR A 745 -6.38 37.68 0.60
N GLU A 746 -7.12 38.77 0.67
CA GLU A 746 -6.55 40.11 0.86
C GLU A 746 -5.85 40.24 2.22
N LYS A 747 -6.41 39.66 3.28
CA LYS A 747 -5.75 39.59 4.60
C LYS A 747 -4.49 38.73 4.56
N ALA A 748 -4.49 37.61 3.84
CA ALA A 748 -3.30 36.78 3.67
C ALA A 748 -2.18 37.55 2.93
N LEU A 749 -2.51 38.22 1.83
CA LEU A 749 -1.52 38.95 1.03
C LEU A 749 -0.93 40.18 1.74
N LYS A 750 -1.63 40.74 2.75
CA LYS A 750 -1.06 41.76 3.64
C LYS A 750 0.05 41.23 4.56
N ILE A 751 0.08 39.92 4.82
CA ILE A 751 1.09 39.28 5.67
C ILE A 751 2.29 38.85 4.82
N LYS A 752 2.04 38.28 3.64
CA LYS A 752 3.07 37.76 2.74
C LYS A 752 2.59 37.79 1.30
N GLU A 753 3.42 38.34 0.41
CA GLU A 753 3.18 38.26 -1.03
C GLU A 753 3.34 36.82 -1.54
N ASP A 754 2.30 36.30 -2.18
CA ASP A 754 2.28 34.96 -2.77
C ASP A 754 1.50 34.95 -4.08
N LYS A 755 2.15 34.51 -5.15
CA LYS A 755 1.59 34.52 -6.50
C LYS A 755 0.37 33.58 -6.64
N GLY A 756 0.35 32.47 -5.91
CA GLY A 756 -0.78 31.54 -5.92
C GLY A 756 -2.03 32.14 -5.26
N THR A 757 -1.83 32.84 -4.15
CA THR A 757 -2.91 33.53 -3.42
C THR A 757 -3.42 34.74 -4.19
N SER A 758 -2.55 35.49 -4.87
CA SER A 758 -2.98 36.61 -5.73
C SER A 758 -3.81 36.14 -6.93
N PHE A 759 -3.42 35.03 -7.56
CA PHE A 759 -4.20 34.42 -8.64
C PHE A 759 -5.60 33.99 -8.16
N LYS A 760 -5.69 33.35 -6.98
CA LYS A 760 -6.99 32.94 -6.41
C LYS A 760 -7.88 34.12 -6.02
N LEU A 761 -7.29 35.21 -5.53
CA LEU A 761 -8.00 36.46 -5.27
C LEU A 761 -8.61 37.04 -6.55
N GLU A 762 -7.83 37.09 -7.63
CA GLU A 762 -8.27 37.59 -8.93
C GLU A 762 -9.38 36.71 -9.52
N LEU A 763 -9.22 35.39 -9.43
CA LEU A 763 -10.25 34.42 -9.82
C LEU A 763 -11.56 34.62 -9.05
N ALA A 764 -11.50 34.88 -7.74
CA ALA A 764 -12.67 35.17 -6.91
C ALA A 764 -13.38 36.47 -7.29
N LYS A 765 -12.62 37.53 -7.61
CA LYS A 765 -13.18 38.81 -8.11
C LYS A 765 -13.89 38.63 -9.46
N VAL A 766 -13.27 37.90 -10.39
CA VAL A 766 -13.87 37.62 -11.72
C VAL A 766 -15.15 36.78 -11.61
N GLN A 767 -15.18 35.78 -10.72
CA GLN A 767 -16.39 34.99 -10.50
C GLN A 767 -17.51 35.83 -9.89
N LYS A 768 -17.18 36.73 -8.95
CA LYS A 768 -18.15 37.62 -8.32
C LYS A 768 -18.78 38.57 -9.34
N GLU A 769 -17.96 39.20 -10.19
CA GLU A 769 -18.49 40.06 -11.28
C GLU A 769 -19.40 39.31 -12.25
N LYS A 770 -19.11 38.03 -12.54
CA LYS A 770 -19.98 37.19 -13.38
C LYS A 770 -21.32 36.90 -12.71
N GLU A 771 -21.35 36.69 -11.39
CA GLU A 771 -22.59 36.49 -10.64
C GLU A 771 -23.43 37.77 -10.58
N GLU A 772 -22.81 38.92 -10.34
CA GLU A 772 -23.49 40.23 -10.33
C GLU A 772 -24.07 40.59 -11.70
N LYS A 773 -23.35 40.31 -12.80
CA LYS A 773 -23.87 40.49 -14.17
C LYS A 773 -25.04 39.56 -14.48
N LYS A 774 -25.01 38.31 -14.00
CA LYS A 774 -26.13 37.37 -14.14
C LYS A 774 -27.36 37.79 -13.32
N GLN A 775 -27.17 38.41 -12.15
CA GLN A 775 -28.26 38.98 -11.36
C GLN A 775 -28.90 40.20 -12.05
N LYS A 776 -28.08 41.14 -12.56
CA LYS A 776 -28.60 42.29 -13.33
C LYS A 776 -29.37 41.89 -14.58
N GLN A 777 -28.90 40.87 -15.32
CA GLN A 777 -29.64 40.33 -16.47
C GLN A 777 -30.96 39.61 -16.10
N LYS A 778 -31.06 39.06 -14.87
CA LYS A 778 -32.32 38.51 -14.36
C LYS A 778 -33.28 39.62 -13.95
N GLU A 779 -32.78 40.70 -13.35
CA GLU A 779 -33.61 41.87 -12.97
C GLU A 779 -34.14 42.63 -14.19
N ASP A 780 -33.34 42.83 -15.24
CA ASP A 780 -33.80 43.45 -16.50
C ASP A 780 -34.88 42.61 -17.21
N LYS A 781 -34.75 41.27 -17.21
CA LYS A 781 -35.78 40.37 -17.75
C LYS A 781 -37.08 40.33 -16.94
N THR A 782 -37.05 40.78 -15.68
CA THR A 782 -38.25 40.84 -14.84
C THR A 782 -39.00 42.17 -15.01
N HIS A 783 -38.38 43.17 -15.66
CA HIS A 783 -38.99 44.47 -15.94
C HIS A 783 -39.64 44.58 -17.33
N GLU A 784 -39.39 43.65 -18.25
CA GLU A 784 -39.99 43.64 -19.60
C GLU A 784 -41.31 42.84 -19.74
N GLU A 785 -41.75 42.10 -18.73
CA GLU A 785 -43.04 41.39 -18.77
C GLU A 785 -43.97 41.78 -17.59
N LYS A 786 -44.74 42.86 -17.80
CA LYS A 786 -46.07 43.02 -17.19
C LYS A 786 -47.12 43.34 -18.27
N PRO A 787 -48.29 42.65 -18.29
CA PRO A 787 -49.17 42.59 -19.44
C PRO A 787 -50.22 43.71 -19.47
N LYS A 788 -50.56 44.18 -20.67
CA LYS A 788 -51.83 44.87 -20.94
C LYS A 788 -52.97 43.83 -20.97
N LYS A 789 -53.93 44.01 -20.06
CA LYS A 789 -55.36 43.63 -20.24
C LYS A 789 -55.92 44.45 -21.43
N ASP A 790 -56.86 44.02 -22.26
CA ASP A 790 -58.18 43.45 -22.04
C ASP A 790 -58.72 42.86 -23.37
N ASP A 791 -59.90 42.23 -23.29
CA ASP A 791 -60.92 42.03 -24.36
C ASP A 791 -61.06 40.67 -25.07
N SER A 792 -61.94 39.87 -24.45
CA SER A 792 -63.19 39.31 -25.03
C SER A 792 -63.15 38.15 -26.05
N LYS A 793 -63.95 37.11 -25.72
CA LYS A 793 -64.94 36.37 -26.55
C LYS A 793 -64.66 36.30 -28.07
N ASP A 794 -64.69 35.16 -28.75
CA ASP A 794 -65.86 34.29 -28.93
C ASP A 794 -65.45 33.11 -29.85
N LYS A 795 -66.07 31.94 -29.65
CA LYS A 795 -66.50 30.93 -30.65
C LYS A 795 -65.57 30.24 -31.67
N SER A 796 -65.78 28.92 -31.66
CA SER A 796 -66.09 28.01 -32.79
C SER A 796 -64.96 27.22 -33.44
N ASP A 797 -65.04 25.90 -33.19
CA ASP A 797 -65.26 24.89 -34.22
C ASP A 797 -64.87 25.25 -35.65
N THR A 798 -63.87 24.56 -36.19
CA THR A 798 -64.09 23.85 -37.46
C THR A 798 -63.08 22.71 -37.63
N LYS A 799 -63.61 21.51 -37.44
CA LYS A 799 -63.03 20.25 -37.88
C LYS A 799 -63.25 20.14 -39.40
N LYS A 800 -62.24 19.61 -40.09
CA LYS A 800 -62.28 18.96 -41.42
C LYS A 800 -62.11 19.84 -42.67
N GLU A 801 -61.36 19.23 -43.59
CA GLU A 801 -61.23 19.49 -45.02
C GLU A 801 -60.24 20.57 -45.48
N LYS A 802 -58.99 20.12 -45.68
CA LYS A 802 -58.30 20.11 -46.98
C LYS A 802 -57.10 19.17 -46.88
N LYS A 803 -57.31 17.87 -47.12
CA LYS A 803 -57.04 17.18 -48.39
C LYS A 803 -55.64 17.50 -48.97
N SER A 804 -54.80 16.47 -48.89
CA SER A 804 -54.11 15.83 -50.03
C SER A 804 -53.41 16.73 -51.06
N LYS A 805 -52.12 16.43 -51.26
CA LYS A 805 -51.13 16.93 -52.24
C LYS A 805 -50.05 17.70 -51.47
N LYS A 806 -48.84 17.17 -51.27
CA LYS A 806 -47.90 16.75 -52.32
C LYS A 806 -46.71 16.05 -51.65
N LYS A 807 -46.20 15.00 -52.31
CA LYS A 807 -44.82 14.47 -52.29
C LYS A 807 -44.37 13.80 -50.98
N LYS A 808 -44.08 12.50 -50.87
CA LYS A 808 -43.46 11.53 -51.81
C LYS A 808 -42.22 12.09 -52.51
N ASP A 809 -41.06 11.64 -52.04
CA ASP A 809 -39.77 11.36 -52.71
C ASP A 809 -38.79 11.17 -51.53
N ASP A 810 -38.57 9.96 -50.99
CA ASP A 810 -37.68 8.89 -51.48
C ASP A 810 -36.32 9.38 -52.02
N LYS A 811 -35.25 8.85 -51.39
CA LYS A 811 -33.81 8.85 -51.75
C LYS A 811 -32.98 10.10 -51.43
N GLU A 812 -32.10 9.99 -50.42
CA GLU A 812 -30.70 9.57 -50.58
C GLU A 812 -30.13 9.03 -49.26
#